data_AF-A0A7J7QGY3-F1
#
_entry.id   AF-A0A7J7QGY3-F1
#
_cell.length_a   1.000
_cell.length_b   1.000
_cell.length_c   1.000
_cell.angle_alpha   90.00
_cell.angle_beta   90.00
_cell.angle_gamma   90.00
#
_symmetry.space_group_name_H-M   'P 1'
#
loop_
_entity.id
_entity.type
_entity.pdbx_description
1 polymer ?
#
loop_
_entity_poly.entity_id
_entity_poly.type
_entity_poly.pdbx_seq_one_letter_code
_entity_poly.pdbx_strand_id
1 'polypeptide(L)'
;MCCSSSSSSSSSSSSSSSSRASASNDNLRLQAAPAVAAAAAWAAGSAGSSATAELLQAAGFCWLQREGQHAALAAAIALPVRAIEAALNLTCRVLQEVLDTSRYMPSTAPCSSSSSSASGSGSSSNDESSASITCHVQQRSAAGSSHGCGDVVPQQQEHQLLLNMLLELWAMVIVQISLLAGDISCHRFSLSALTALLDTIPEESNDLLLVIQRSLLQPVLLQLLPHFQQVAVDLGSTSSSNGSSSVWISLSKLLMLLLADGDDAHLARAFALLSSSKPSLLLPSFEAAVRCYATWHSDSSPDADPGVVSTYVSYVARVATTDPASLRMLVSRSAGQQPAAQQLLNQLFALQLSCLKCALRAVNATPAADAFDAVADTVCCVRRTCQIVIKALLEQHEQLPANSSTTSSGNGVDTAYATSGLSAGASSQEQAAAAAHPATTGVQAAAQWVALLSRSLFVEAAALEALHQPQQAATSGADDAAQQPEAGDIQRALGWCASCVGALKCVCVVDLPPGVLQALREQHAAALALLGGLVDDSAAAAARRTVQQLLADMQQGRLAQQLRSLVQAVMARLPLNTACNNPGCVSLAQRSELVLVGGKGCVCGRCRVARYCCKACQVEHWPWHKAPCKETRKPATAAAASVK
;
A
#
# COMPACT_ATOMS: atom_id res chain seq x y z
N MET A 1 18.23 62.50 -3.79
CA MET A 1 18.89 63.48 -4.67
C MET A 1 19.45 62.71 -5.86
N CYS A 2 19.05 63.10 -7.08
CA CYS A 2 19.76 63.01 -8.38
C CYS A 2 20.49 61.70 -8.75
N CYS A 3 20.41 61.08 -9.93
CA CYS A 3 19.93 61.46 -11.26
C CYS A 3 19.87 60.18 -12.13
N SER A 4 19.06 60.24 -13.18
CA SER A 4 19.13 59.39 -14.38
C SER A 4 20.47 59.53 -15.11
N SER A 5 20.89 58.49 -15.86
CA SER A 5 21.38 58.61 -17.25
C SER A 5 21.67 57.26 -17.89
N SER A 6 21.18 57.13 -19.12
CA SER A 6 21.41 56.10 -20.13
C SER A 6 22.86 56.07 -20.62
N SER A 7 23.34 54.93 -21.14
CA SER A 7 23.73 54.72 -22.56
C SER A 7 24.75 53.59 -22.81
N SER A 8 24.61 53.00 -24.01
CA SER A 8 25.62 52.35 -24.87
C SER A 8 26.16 50.94 -24.57
N SER A 9 25.57 49.98 -25.32
CA SER A 9 26.22 49.07 -26.28
C SER A 9 27.71 48.73 -26.14
N SER A 10 28.01 47.43 -26.02
CA SER A 10 29.11 46.78 -26.74
C SER A 10 28.81 45.31 -26.98
N SER A 11 29.00 44.92 -28.23
CA SER A 11 28.84 43.60 -28.82
C SER A 11 30.02 42.70 -28.47
N SER A 12 29.76 41.42 -28.20
CA SER A 12 30.76 40.36 -28.28
C SER A 12 30.09 39.07 -28.75
N SER A 13 30.53 38.65 -29.92
CA SER A 13 30.16 37.45 -30.66
C SER A 13 30.75 36.17 -30.06
N SER A 14 30.19 35.03 -30.50
CA SER A 14 30.61 33.63 -30.32
C SER A 14 30.31 33.03 -28.93
N SER A 15 29.66 31.88 -28.79
CA SER A 15 29.83 30.66 -29.56
C SER A 15 28.64 29.71 -29.38
N SER A 16 28.35 29.01 -30.47
CA SER A 16 27.33 27.99 -30.63
C SER A 16 27.61 26.79 -29.72
N SER A 17 26.65 26.43 -28.87
CA SER A 17 26.59 25.09 -28.27
C SER A 17 25.14 24.62 -28.22
N SER A 18 24.90 23.56 -28.98
CA SER A 18 23.61 22.92 -29.23
C SER A 18 22.95 22.44 -27.94
N SER A 19 21.86 23.11 -27.55
CA SER A 19 20.97 22.66 -26.48
C SER A 19 19.71 22.08 -27.10
N ARG A 20 19.56 20.76 -27.04
CA ARG A 20 18.29 20.07 -27.34
C ARG A 20 17.27 20.43 -26.26
N ALA A 21 16.30 21.26 -26.61
CA ALA A 21 15.17 21.62 -25.77
C ALA A 21 14.26 20.40 -25.53
N SER A 22 14.05 20.05 -24.26
CA SER A 22 12.96 19.19 -23.81
C SER A 22 11.79 20.08 -23.41
N ALA A 23 10.90 20.36 -24.35
CA ALA A 23 9.63 21.02 -24.09
C ALA A 23 8.58 19.95 -23.71
N SER A 24 8.36 19.74 -22.41
CA SER A 24 7.19 19.03 -21.88
C SER A 24 7.13 19.17 -20.35
N ASN A 25 6.70 20.33 -19.84
CA ASN A 25 6.22 20.40 -18.44
C ASN A 25 5.31 21.59 -18.09
N ASP A 26 5.04 22.53 -19.00
CA ASP A 26 4.23 23.72 -18.66
C ASP A 26 2.70 23.49 -18.68
N ASN A 27 2.22 22.36 -19.20
CA ASN A 27 0.77 22.06 -19.24
C ASN A 27 0.17 21.62 -17.88
N LEU A 28 0.97 21.17 -16.91
CA LEU A 28 0.46 20.69 -15.61
C LEU A 28 0.24 21.81 -14.59
N ARG A 29 0.91 22.96 -14.72
CA ARG A 29 0.74 24.09 -13.79
C ARG A 29 -0.53 24.91 -14.06
N LEU A 30 -1.04 24.90 -15.28
CA LEU A 30 -2.26 25.65 -15.65
C LEU A 30 -3.56 24.99 -15.18
N GLN A 31 -3.53 23.74 -14.70
CA GLN A 31 -4.73 23.03 -14.20
C GLN A 31 -4.90 23.09 -12.67
N ALA A 32 -3.87 23.46 -11.90
CA ALA A 32 -3.93 23.43 -10.43
C ALA A 32 -4.45 24.75 -9.79
N ALA A 33 -4.24 25.89 -10.44
CA ALA A 33 -4.70 27.20 -9.96
C ALA A 33 -6.23 27.38 -9.89
N PRO A 34 -7.04 26.93 -10.88
CA PRO A 34 -8.50 27.10 -10.81
C PRO A 34 -9.17 26.21 -9.75
N ALA A 35 -8.60 25.04 -9.42
CA ALA A 35 -9.15 24.13 -8.42
C ALA A 35 -9.07 24.69 -6.98
N VAL A 36 -7.99 25.41 -6.65
CA VAL A 36 -7.82 26.03 -5.33
C VAL A 36 -8.70 27.27 -5.16
N ALA A 37 -8.91 28.04 -6.23
CA ALA A 37 -9.84 29.18 -6.24
C ALA A 37 -11.31 28.74 -6.13
N ALA A 38 -11.68 27.62 -6.78
CA ALA A 38 -13.02 27.04 -6.68
C ALA A 38 -13.34 26.53 -5.25
N ALA A 39 -12.38 25.90 -4.57
CA ALA A 39 -12.55 25.45 -3.19
C ALA A 39 -12.73 26.62 -2.19
N ALA A 40 -12.04 27.74 -2.39
CA ALA A 40 -12.19 28.94 -1.57
C ALA A 40 -13.52 29.68 -1.81
N ALA A 41 -14.02 29.67 -3.05
CA ALA A 41 -15.33 30.23 -3.40
C ALA A 41 -16.50 29.35 -2.84
N TRP A 42 -16.29 28.04 -2.74
CA TRP A 42 -17.29 27.08 -2.24
C TRP A 42 -17.54 27.22 -0.74
N ALA A 43 -16.50 27.50 0.05
CA ALA A 43 -16.62 27.73 1.50
C ALA A 43 -17.44 28.98 1.88
N ALA A 44 -17.73 29.87 0.90
CA ALA A 44 -18.38 31.15 1.13
C ALA A 44 -19.80 31.27 0.53
N GLY A 45 -20.30 30.27 -0.22
CA GLY A 45 -21.54 30.39 -1.01
C GLY A 45 -22.67 29.46 -0.59
N SER A 46 -23.92 29.95 -0.66
CA SER A 46 -25.14 29.14 -0.45
C SER A 46 -25.42 28.20 -1.64
N ALA A 47 -26.07 27.06 -1.37
CA ALA A 47 -26.56 26.13 -2.39
C ALA A 47 -27.43 26.89 -3.42
N GLY A 48 -26.97 26.96 -4.67
CA GLY A 48 -27.61 27.72 -5.76
C GLY A 48 -26.80 28.89 -6.34
N SER A 49 -25.58 29.14 -5.85
CA SER A 49 -24.69 30.17 -6.41
C SER A 49 -24.13 29.79 -7.80
N SER A 50 -23.71 30.78 -8.60
CA SER A 50 -23.12 30.53 -9.94
C SER A 50 -21.86 29.66 -9.87
N ALA A 51 -21.16 29.64 -8.73
CA ALA A 51 -20.02 28.76 -8.49
C ALA A 51 -20.40 27.26 -8.50
N THR A 52 -21.62 26.92 -8.07
CA THR A 52 -22.15 25.54 -8.18
C THR A 52 -22.44 25.19 -9.64
N ALA A 53 -22.95 26.15 -10.43
CA ALA A 53 -23.20 25.95 -11.86
C ALA A 53 -21.91 25.83 -12.68
N GLU A 54 -20.87 26.61 -12.35
CA GLU A 54 -19.54 26.52 -12.98
C GLU A 54 -18.82 25.21 -12.64
N LEU A 55 -18.99 24.69 -11.41
CA LEU A 55 -18.46 23.38 -11.02
C LEU A 55 -19.16 22.22 -11.73
N LEU A 56 -20.49 22.27 -11.87
CA LEU A 56 -21.24 21.29 -12.66
C LEU A 56 -20.82 21.32 -14.13
N GLN A 57 -20.54 22.51 -14.68
CA GLN A 57 -20.01 22.68 -16.02
C GLN A 57 -18.58 22.14 -16.16
N ALA A 58 -17.70 22.40 -15.18
CA ALA A 58 -16.33 21.87 -15.15
C ALA A 58 -16.26 20.35 -14.97
N ALA A 59 -17.27 19.77 -14.30
CA ALA A 59 -17.41 18.32 -14.12
C ALA A 59 -18.13 17.62 -15.30
N GLY A 60 -18.44 18.34 -16.38
CA GLY A 60 -18.99 17.76 -17.62
C GLY A 60 -20.52 17.66 -17.68
N PHE A 61 -21.24 18.25 -16.72
CA PHE A 61 -22.71 18.21 -16.66
C PHE A 61 -23.38 19.32 -17.48
N CYS A 62 -22.95 19.47 -18.74
CA CYS A 62 -23.52 20.44 -19.67
C CYS A 62 -25.05 20.26 -19.86
N TRP A 63 -25.54 19.03 -19.66
CA TRP A 63 -26.95 18.67 -19.80
C TRP A 63 -27.82 19.19 -18.64
N LEU A 64 -27.32 19.20 -17.39
CA LEU A 64 -28.06 19.76 -16.24
C LEU A 64 -28.26 21.28 -16.36
N GLN A 65 -27.31 21.97 -16.99
CA GLN A 65 -27.42 23.38 -17.34
C GLN A 65 -28.49 23.64 -18.41
N ARG A 66 -28.67 22.71 -19.36
CA ARG A 66 -29.52 22.90 -20.54
C ARG A 66 -31.02 22.86 -20.24
N GLU A 67 -31.42 22.25 -19.13
CA GLU A 67 -32.83 22.06 -18.75
C GLU A 67 -33.29 22.88 -17.53
N GLY A 68 -32.46 23.74 -16.94
CA GLY A 68 -32.87 24.56 -15.79
C GLY A 68 -33.07 23.75 -14.48
N GLN A 69 -32.50 22.54 -14.40
CA GLN A 69 -32.70 21.62 -13.26
C GLN A 69 -31.92 22.00 -11.99
N HIS A 70 -31.20 23.13 -11.96
CA HIS A 70 -30.53 23.63 -10.75
C HIS A 70 -31.51 23.85 -9.59
N ALA A 71 -32.75 24.29 -9.87
CA ALA A 71 -33.78 24.46 -8.87
C ALA A 71 -34.29 23.11 -8.34
N ALA A 72 -34.36 22.08 -9.18
CA ALA A 72 -34.79 20.74 -8.79
C ALA A 72 -33.72 20.04 -7.94
N LEU A 73 -32.43 20.17 -8.31
CA LEU A 73 -31.33 19.65 -7.49
C LEU A 73 -31.24 20.39 -6.14
N ALA A 74 -31.36 21.72 -6.15
CA ALA A 74 -31.40 22.51 -4.91
C ALA A 74 -32.62 22.17 -4.04
N ALA A 75 -33.79 21.94 -4.63
CA ALA A 75 -34.99 21.50 -3.92
C ALA A 75 -34.83 20.07 -3.36
N ALA A 76 -34.16 19.18 -4.09
CA ALA A 76 -33.83 17.83 -3.62
C ALA A 76 -32.85 17.85 -2.43
N ILE A 77 -31.89 18.77 -2.43
CA ILE A 77 -30.94 18.97 -1.31
C ILE A 77 -31.65 19.58 -0.10
N ALA A 78 -32.71 20.38 -0.31
CA ALA A 78 -33.53 20.92 0.76
C ALA A 78 -34.48 19.89 1.41
N LEU A 79 -34.54 18.66 0.90
CA LEU A 79 -35.34 17.60 1.49
C LEU A 79 -34.77 17.18 2.86
N PRO A 80 -35.63 16.73 3.79
CA PRO A 80 -35.16 16.14 5.05
C PRO A 80 -34.22 14.95 4.77
N VAL A 81 -33.20 14.76 5.62
CA VAL A 81 -32.21 13.66 5.50
C VAL A 81 -32.88 12.30 5.32
N ARG A 82 -34.01 12.05 6.01
CA ARG A 82 -34.79 10.81 5.88
C ARG A 82 -35.39 10.59 4.48
N ALA A 83 -35.76 11.67 3.79
CA ALA A 83 -36.29 11.59 2.43
C ALA A 83 -35.17 11.32 1.42
N ILE A 84 -33.98 11.91 1.63
CA ILE A 84 -32.78 11.61 0.83
C ILE A 84 -32.36 10.14 1.05
N GLU A 85 -32.35 9.66 2.30
CA GLU A 85 -32.08 8.27 2.64
C GLU A 85 -33.09 7.31 1.98
N ALA A 86 -34.39 7.60 2.06
CA ALA A 86 -35.42 6.78 1.42
C ALA A 86 -35.26 6.76 -0.12
N ALA A 87 -34.94 7.90 -0.72
CA ALA A 87 -34.69 8.00 -2.16
C ALA A 87 -33.46 7.20 -2.58
N LEU A 88 -32.33 7.34 -1.88
CA LEU A 88 -31.12 6.57 -2.15
C LEU A 88 -31.36 5.06 -2.02
N ASN A 89 -32.05 4.63 -0.97
CA ASN A 89 -32.38 3.21 -0.76
C ASN A 89 -33.29 2.66 -1.87
N LEU A 90 -34.31 3.41 -2.28
CA LEU A 90 -35.19 3.01 -3.38
C LEU A 90 -34.41 2.90 -4.69
N THR A 91 -33.58 3.88 -5.00
CA THR A 91 -32.74 3.88 -6.21
C THR A 91 -31.77 2.71 -6.22
N CYS A 92 -31.10 2.42 -5.10
CA CYS A 92 -30.22 1.25 -4.99
C CYS A 92 -30.98 -0.06 -5.27
N ARG A 93 -32.20 -0.21 -4.74
CA ARG A 93 -33.03 -1.39 -5.01
C ARG A 93 -33.43 -1.49 -6.48
N VAL A 94 -33.83 -0.38 -7.11
CA VAL A 94 -34.18 -0.38 -8.54
C VAL A 94 -32.97 -0.75 -9.38
N LEU A 95 -31.78 -0.21 -9.08
CA LEU A 95 -30.55 -0.57 -9.78
C LEU A 95 -30.20 -2.05 -9.58
N GLN A 96 -30.36 -2.57 -8.36
CA GLN A 96 -30.19 -4.00 -8.08
C GLN A 96 -31.15 -4.85 -8.92
N GLU A 97 -32.43 -4.51 -8.96
CA GLU A 97 -33.42 -5.24 -9.77
C GLU A 97 -33.11 -5.17 -11.27
N VAL A 98 -32.66 -4.01 -11.78
CA VAL A 98 -32.25 -3.87 -13.19
C VAL A 98 -31.03 -4.73 -13.49
N LEU A 99 -30.03 -4.73 -12.60
CA LEU A 99 -28.83 -5.55 -12.73
C LEU A 99 -29.18 -7.03 -12.68
N ASP A 100 -29.99 -7.46 -11.72
CA ASP A 100 -30.43 -8.85 -11.60
C ASP A 100 -31.25 -9.28 -12.81
N THR A 101 -32.17 -8.44 -13.30
CA THR A 101 -32.95 -8.72 -14.51
C THR A 101 -32.04 -8.86 -15.75
N SER A 102 -31.00 -8.03 -15.85
CA SER A 102 -30.02 -8.13 -16.94
C SER A 102 -29.23 -9.43 -16.91
N ARG A 103 -29.00 -10.01 -15.71
CA ARG A 103 -28.33 -11.32 -15.55
C ARG A 103 -29.21 -12.49 -16.00
N TYR A 104 -30.53 -12.37 -15.82
CA TYR A 104 -31.47 -13.43 -16.20
C TYR A 104 -31.88 -13.41 -17.67
N MET A 105 -31.40 -12.44 -18.46
CA MET A 105 -31.59 -12.47 -19.92
C MET A 105 -30.79 -13.66 -20.49
N PRO A 106 -31.46 -14.72 -20.98
CA PRO A 106 -30.77 -15.91 -21.46
C PRO A 106 -29.88 -15.52 -22.62
N SER A 107 -28.57 -15.69 -22.46
CA SER A 107 -27.65 -15.65 -23.58
C SER A 107 -28.11 -16.73 -24.55
N THR A 108 -28.69 -16.32 -25.68
CA THR A 108 -29.11 -17.25 -26.73
C THR A 108 -27.85 -17.87 -27.28
N ALA A 109 -27.42 -18.99 -26.69
CA ALA A 109 -26.27 -19.74 -27.14
C ALA A 109 -26.49 -20.04 -28.63
N PRO A 110 -25.52 -19.73 -29.51
CA PRO A 110 -25.66 -20.01 -30.92
C PRO A 110 -25.91 -21.51 -31.07
N CYS A 111 -27.07 -21.85 -31.64
CA CYS A 111 -27.46 -23.22 -31.92
C CYS A 111 -26.35 -23.85 -32.74
N SER A 112 -25.53 -24.68 -32.09
CA SER A 112 -24.50 -25.45 -32.76
C SER A 112 -25.22 -26.54 -33.53
N SER A 113 -25.59 -26.21 -34.77
CA SER A 113 -26.15 -27.13 -35.75
C SER A 113 -25.22 -28.33 -35.87
N SER A 114 -25.52 -29.40 -35.14
CA SER A 114 -24.76 -30.64 -35.15
C SER A 114 -25.07 -31.34 -36.47
N SER A 115 -24.32 -31.01 -37.51
CA SER A 115 -24.31 -31.77 -38.76
C SER A 115 -23.75 -33.16 -38.46
N SER A 116 -24.67 -34.11 -38.35
CA SER A 116 -24.42 -35.53 -38.20
C SER A 116 -23.76 -36.08 -39.48
N SER A 117 -22.43 -36.01 -39.56
CA SER A 117 -21.67 -36.70 -40.59
C SER A 117 -21.37 -38.12 -40.11
N ALA A 118 -22.06 -39.10 -40.69
CA ALA A 118 -21.81 -40.52 -40.47
C ALA A 118 -20.41 -40.90 -40.98
N SER A 119 -19.52 -41.29 -40.08
CA SER A 119 -18.21 -41.89 -40.42
C SER A 119 -18.39 -43.40 -40.53
N GLY A 120 -18.37 -43.91 -41.76
CA GLY A 120 -18.25 -45.33 -42.05
C GLY A 120 -16.84 -45.85 -41.72
N SER A 121 -16.79 -47.00 -41.09
CA SER A 121 -15.58 -47.78 -40.81
C SER A 121 -14.90 -48.23 -42.11
N GLY A 122 -13.56 -48.12 -42.16
CA GLY A 122 -12.76 -48.66 -43.26
C GLY A 122 -11.28 -48.75 -42.89
N SER A 123 -10.87 -49.93 -42.42
CA SER A 123 -9.48 -50.33 -42.27
C SER A 123 -8.87 -50.67 -43.64
N SER A 124 -7.69 -50.16 -43.97
CA SER A 124 -6.68 -50.92 -44.74
C SER A 124 -5.34 -50.18 -44.83
N SER A 125 -4.31 -51.00 -44.80
CA SER A 125 -2.88 -50.72 -44.86
C SER A 125 -2.32 -50.67 -46.29
N ASN A 126 -1.08 -50.17 -46.38
CA ASN A 126 -0.05 -50.36 -47.43
C ASN A 126 0.20 -49.23 -48.46
N ASP A 127 1.47 -48.80 -48.43
CA ASP A 127 2.48 -48.69 -49.51
C ASP A 127 2.33 -47.80 -50.76
N GLU A 128 3.42 -47.03 -50.94
CA GLU A 128 4.22 -46.73 -52.14
C GLU A 128 3.59 -46.19 -53.45
N SER A 129 4.16 -45.04 -53.84
CA SER A 129 4.68 -44.72 -55.20
C SER A 129 3.73 -44.39 -56.36
N SER A 130 3.96 -43.15 -56.86
CA SER A 130 4.07 -42.75 -58.28
C SER A 130 2.85 -42.25 -59.08
N ALA A 131 3.06 -41.03 -59.59
CA ALA A 131 2.75 -40.50 -60.92
C ALA A 131 1.29 -40.16 -61.34
N SER A 132 1.10 -38.85 -61.54
CA SER A 132 0.36 -38.13 -62.61
C SER A 132 -0.74 -38.85 -63.41
N ILE A 133 -1.92 -38.21 -63.52
CA ILE A 133 -2.62 -37.94 -64.79
C ILE A 133 -3.77 -36.93 -64.56
N THR A 134 -3.80 -35.93 -65.44
CA THR A 134 -4.81 -34.89 -65.66
C THR A 134 -6.14 -35.48 -66.17
N CYS A 135 -7.30 -35.00 -65.71
CA CYS A 135 -8.56 -34.97 -66.49
C CYS A 135 -9.59 -33.96 -65.94
N HIS A 136 -10.05 -33.08 -66.82
CA HIS A 136 -11.20 -32.17 -66.74
C HIS A 136 -12.54 -32.90 -66.60
N VAL A 137 -13.47 -32.44 -65.75
CA VAL A 137 -14.96 -32.50 -65.85
C VAL A 137 -15.48 -31.61 -64.69
N GLN A 138 -15.96 -30.38 -64.89
CA GLN A 138 -17.25 -29.92 -65.43
C GLN A 138 -18.03 -29.18 -64.31
N GLN A 139 -18.04 -27.86 -64.44
CA GLN A 139 -18.91 -26.94 -63.72
C GLN A 139 -20.38 -27.37 -63.83
N ARG A 140 -21.03 -27.54 -62.67
CA ARG A 140 -22.48 -27.37 -62.52
C ARG A 140 -22.75 -26.51 -61.30
N SER A 141 -23.07 -25.26 -61.59
CA SER A 141 -23.77 -24.35 -60.70
C SER A 141 -25.14 -24.95 -60.36
N ALA A 142 -25.42 -25.13 -59.08
CA ALA A 142 -26.78 -25.31 -58.57
C ALA A 142 -26.91 -24.49 -57.30
N ALA A 143 -27.78 -23.49 -57.39
CA ALA A 143 -28.19 -22.60 -56.33
C ALA A 143 -28.80 -23.40 -55.16
N GLY A 144 -28.46 -23.00 -53.94
CA GLY A 144 -28.95 -23.63 -52.71
C GLY A 144 -28.81 -22.69 -51.52
N SER A 145 -29.65 -21.65 -51.51
CA SER A 145 -30.20 -20.94 -50.34
C SER A 145 -29.37 -20.98 -49.03
N SER A 146 -28.47 -20.01 -48.86
CA SER A 146 -27.96 -19.59 -47.56
C SER A 146 -29.01 -18.71 -46.86
N HIS A 147 -29.85 -19.31 -46.01
CA HIS A 147 -30.74 -18.55 -45.12
C HIS A 147 -29.94 -18.04 -43.90
N GLY A 148 -30.13 -16.74 -43.64
CA GLY A 148 -29.31 -15.93 -42.76
C GLY A 148 -29.34 -16.35 -41.29
N CYS A 149 -28.16 -16.35 -40.70
CA CYS A 149 -27.94 -16.24 -39.26
C CYS A 149 -26.86 -15.18 -39.07
N GLY A 150 -27.25 -13.92 -39.21
CA GLY A 150 -26.43 -12.75 -38.92
C GLY A 150 -27.40 -11.64 -38.54
N ASP A 151 -27.17 -10.99 -37.39
CA ASP A 151 -27.77 -9.72 -36.91
C ASP A 151 -28.39 -9.73 -35.50
N VAL A 152 -28.17 -10.75 -34.65
CA VAL A 152 -28.67 -10.70 -33.24
C VAL A 152 -27.66 -10.08 -32.26
N VAL A 153 -26.41 -9.79 -32.67
CA VAL A 153 -25.37 -9.25 -31.78
C VAL A 153 -25.52 -7.74 -31.40
N PRO A 154 -26.12 -6.82 -32.18
CA PRO A 154 -26.04 -5.38 -31.85
C PRO A 154 -26.91 -4.97 -30.64
N GLN A 155 -27.99 -5.68 -30.33
CA GLN A 155 -28.94 -5.26 -29.30
C GLN A 155 -28.40 -5.45 -27.86
N GLN A 156 -27.61 -6.51 -27.62
CA GLN A 156 -27.01 -6.75 -26.30
C GLN A 156 -25.93 -5.72 -25.99
N GLN A 157 -25.13 -5.35 -26.99
CA GLN A 157 -24.08 -4.34 -26.84
C GLN A 157 -24.66 -2.94 -26.60
N GLU A 158 -25.77 -2.59 -27.25
CA GLU A 158 -26.49 -1.33 -27.01
C GLU A 158 -27.08 -1.28 -25.59
N HIS A 159 -27.69 -2.37 -25.13
CA HIS A 159 -28.21 -2.44 -23.76
C HIS A 159 -27.11 -2.29 -22.71
N GLN A 160 -25.95 -2.90 -22.94
CA GLN A 160 -24.80 -2.79 -22.04
C GLN A 160 -24.21 -1.37 -22.03
N LEU A 161 -24.16 -0.69 -23.18
CA LEU A 161 -23.76 0.72 -23.26
C LEU A 161 -24.74 1.65 -22.51
N LEU A 162 -26.04 1.43 -22.65
CA LEU A 162 -27.06 2.19 -21.92
C LEU A 162 -26.96 1.97 -20.41
N LEU A 163 -26.77 0.73 -19.98
CA LEU A 163 -26.58 0.38 -18.57
C LEU A 163 -25.32 1.07 -18.01
N ASN A 164 -24.23 1.10 -18.77
CA ASN A 164 -22.99 1.76 -18.36
C ASN A 164 -23.17 3.27 -18.19
N MET A 165 -23.80 3.94 -19.15
CA MET A 165 -24.09 5.37 -19.04
C MET A 165 -25.02 5.66 -17.86
N LEU A 166 -26.00 4.81 -17.62
CA LEU A 166 -26.94 4.96 -16.51
C LEU A 166 -26.22 4.83 -15.17
N LEU A 167 -25.40 3.78 -15.00
CA LEU A 167 -24.57 3.59 -13.81
C LEU A 167 -23.61 4.76 -13.58
N GLU A 168 -23.02 5.28 -14.67
CA GLU A 168 -22.16 6.47 -14.63
C GLU A 168 -22.88 7.69 -14.07
N LEU A 169 -24.02 8.03 -14.66
CA LEU A 169 -24.84 9.15 -14.21
C LEU A 169 -25.28 8.98 -12.75
N TRP A 170 -25.66 7.76 -12.33
CA TRP A 170 -26.12 7.51 -10.97
C TRP A 170 -25.04 7.64 -9.92
N ALA A 171 -23.85 7.07 -10.14
CA ALA A 171 -22.77 7.21 -9.19
C ALA A 171 -22.31 8.67 -9.07
N MET A 172 -22.35 9.45 -10.16
CA MET A 172 -22.13 10.89 -10.08
C MET A 172 -23.22 11.61 -9.27
N VAL A 173 -24.50 11.26 -9.44
CA VAL A 173 -25.59 11.82 -8.64
C VAL A 173 -25.41 11.48 -7.15
N ILE A 174 -25.10 10.24 -6.82
CA ILE A 174 -24.82 9.82 -5.43
C ILE A 174 -23.70 10.64 -4.83
N VAL A 175 -22.66 10.93 -5.61
CA VAL A 175 -21.49 11.67 -5.16
C VAL A 175 -21.78 13.14 -5.00
N GLN A 176 -22.57 13.73 -5.90
CA GLN A 176 -23.06 15.10 -5.73
C GLN A 176 -23.98 15.21 -4.51
N ILE A 177 -24.88 14.25 -4.28
CA ILE A 177 -25.69 14.19 -3.05
C ILE A 177 -24.79 14.09 -1.83
N SER A 178 -23.73 13.27 -1.89
CA SER A 178 -22.73 13.17 -0.82
C SER A 178 -22.07 14.51 -0.56
N LEU A 179 -21.58 15.21 -1.59
CA LEU A 179 -20.87 16.47 -1.45
C LEU A 179 -21.77 17.62 -0.98
N LEU A 180 -23.04 17.60 -1.40
CA LEU A 180 -23.99 18.69 -1.15
C LEU A 180 -24.72 18.53 0.19
N ALA A 181 -24.84 17.30 0.70
CA ALA A 181 -25.45 17.07 1.99
C ALA A 181 -24.46 17.40 3.11
N GLY A 182 -24.56 18.58 3.71
CA GLY A 182 -23.74 18.97 4.87
C GLY A 182 -23.92 18.11 6.13
N ASP A 183 -24.62 16.98 6.05
CA ASP A 183 -24.91 16.05 7.14
C ASP A 183 -24.13 14.73 6.98
N ILE A 184 -23.46 14.32 8.05
CA ILE A 184 -22.62 13.10 8.10
C ILE A 184 -23.45 11.84 7.85
N SER A 185 -24.73 11.81 8.25
CA SER A 185 -25.60 10.66 8.02
C SER A 185 -25.90 10.51 6.54
N CYS A 186 -26.13 11.61 5.83
CA CYS A 186 -26.33 11.57 4.38
C CYS A 186 -25.06 11.10 3.66
N HIS A 187 -23.88 11.59 4.04
CA HIS A 187 -22.61 11.05 3.52
C HIS A 187 -22.52 9.54 3.72
N ARG A 188 -22.88 9.05 4.92
CA ARG A 188 -22.88 7.62 5.22
C ARG A 188 -23.77 6.84 4.26
N PHE A 189 -25.02 7.29 4.07
CA PHE A 189 -25.98 6.59 3.23
C PHE A 189 -25.57 6.62 1.77
N SER A 190 -25.08 7.75 1.26
CA SER A 190 -24.58 7.84 -0.10
C SER A 190 -23.36 6.95 -0.34
N LEU A 191 -22.40 6.92 0.58
CA LEU A 191 -21.25 6.02 0.48
C LEU A 191 -21.68 4.55 0.57
N SER A 192 -22.60 4.21 1.48
CA SER A 192 -23.14 2.86 1.60
C SER A 192 -23.92 2.43 0.35
N ALA A 193 -24.68 3.34 -0.25
CA ALA A 193 -25.39 3.13 -1.50
C ALA A 193 -24.42 2.86 -2.65
N LEU A 194 -23.35 3.66 -2.75
CA LEU A 194 -22.29 3.46 -3.74
C LEU A 194 -21.56 2.13 -3.54
N THR A 195 -21.23 1.78 -2.30
CA THR A 195 -20.64 0.49 -1.95
C THR A 195 -21.55 -0.68 -2.34
N ALA A 196 -22.84 -0.61 -1.99
CA ALA A 196 -23.81 -1.64 -2.35
C ALA A 196 -23.97 -1.77 -3.86
N LEU A 197 -23.93 -0.66 -4.61
CA LEU A 197 -23.96 -0.67 -6.07
C LEU A 197 -22.74 -1.40 -6.63
N LEU A 198 -21.54 -1.11 -6.11
CA LEU A 198 -20.31 -1.77 -6.54
C LEU A 198 -20.30 -3.27 -6.18
N ASP A 199 -20.81 -3.64 -5.00
CA ASP A 199 -20.95 -5.04 -4.57
C ASP A 199 -21.93 -5.84 -5.47
N THR A 200 -22.86 -5.15 -6.14
CA THR A 200 -23.84 -5.81 -7.02
C THR A 200 -23.32 -6.04 -8.44
N ILE A 201 -22.13 -5.57 -8.78
CA ILE A 201 -21.50 -5.87 -10.05
C ILE A 201 -20.83 -7.25 -9.92
N PRO A 202 -21.23 -8.26 -10.73
CA PRO A 202 -20.72 -9.62 -10.58
C PRO A 202 -19.23 -9.70 -10.90
N GLU A 203 -18.47 -10.50 -10.14
CA GLU A 203 -17.03 -10.71 -10.35
C GLU A 203 -16.70 -11.25 -11.76
N GLU A 204 -17.64 -11.95 -12.41
CA GLU A 204 -17.45 -12.44 -13.79
C GLU A 204 -17.41 -11.31 -14.82
N SER A 205 -17.86 -10.10 -14.48
CA SER A 205 -17.85 -8.91 -15.34
C SER A 205 -16.69 -7.96 -15.00
N ASN A 206 -15.49 -8.51 -14.74
CA ASN A 206 -14.30 -7.74 -14.37
C ASN A 206 -14.00 -6.56 -15.31
N ASP A 207 -14.20 -6.71 -16.63
CA ASP A 207 -13.98 -5.61 -17.58
C ASP A 207 -14.97 -4.45 -17.39
N LEU A 208 -16.23 -4.78 -17.08
CA LEU A 208 -17.27 -3.78 -16.84
C LEU A 208 -17.05 -3.06 -15.52
N LEU A 209 -16.74 -3.84 -14.47
CA LEU A 209 -16.38 -3.33 -13.17
C LEU A 209 -15.18 -2.38 -13.30
N LEU A 210 -14.12 -2.78 -13.99
CA LEU A 210 -12.94 -1.95 -14.25
C LEU A 210 -13.28 -0.65 -14.98
N VAL A 211 -14.14 -0.71 -16.01
CA VAL A 211 -14.57 0.49 -16.76
C VAL A 211 -15.35 1.43 -15.85
N ILE A 212 -16.34 0.92 -15.12
CA ILE A 212 -17.17 1.69 -14.18
C ILE A 212 -16.30 2.27 -13.06
N GLN A 213 -15.41 1.47 -12.47
CA GLN A 213 -14.50 1.93 -11.44
C GLN A 213 -13.53 3.01 -11.96
N ARG A 214 -12.97 2.84 -13.17
CA ARG A 214 -12.05 3.83 -13.75
C ARG A 214 -12.78 5.12 -14.14
N SER A 215 -13.96 5.03 -14.73
CA SER A 215 -14.72 6.20 -15.18
C SER A 215 -15.36 6.96 -14.03
N LEU A 216 -15.89 6.25 -13.03
CA LEU A 216 -16.62 6.87 -11.91
C LEU A 216 -15.78 7.07 -10.68
N LEU A 217 -15.16 6.01 -10.19
CA LEU A 217 -14.54 6.01 -8.87
C LEU A 217 -13.36 6.99 -8.84
N GLN A 218 -12.61 7.15 -9.94
CA GLN A 218 -11.52 8.12 -10.01
C GLN A 218 -11.97 9.59 -9.81
N PRO A 219 -12.87 10.17 -10.61
CA PRO A 219 -13.33 11.56 -10.39
C PRO A 219 -14.07 11.72 -9.06
N VAL A 220 -14.84 10.72 -8.65
CA VAL A 220 -15.56 10.70 -7.37
C VAL A 220 -14.59 10.75 -6.19
N LEU A 221 -13.53 9.95 -6.21
CA LEU A 221 -12.50 9.96 -5.18
C LEU A 221 -11.75 11.28 -5.16
N LEU A 222 -11.39 11.83 -6.31
CA LEU A 222 -10.71 13.12 -6.37
C LEU A 222 -11.59 14.23 -5.77
N GLN A 223 -12.90 14.19 -5.98
CA GLN A 223 -13.84 15.15 -5.40
C GLN A 223 -14.10 14.92 -3.90
N LEU A 224 -14.18 13.66 -3.46
CA LEU A 224 -14.42 13.33 -2.06
C LEU A 224 -13.16 13.37 -1.19
N LEU A 225 -11.96 13.33 -1.78
CA LEU A 225 -10.67 13.31 -1.06
C LEU A 225 -10.53 14.43 -0.02
N PRO A 226 -10.87 15.70 -0.31
CA PRO A 226 -10.77 16.77 0.68
C PRO A 226 -11.72 16.55 1.86
N HIS A 227 -12.92 16.02 1.62
CA HIS A 227 -13.88 15.68 2.66
C HIS A 227 -13.40 14.49 3.50
N PHE A 228 -12.77 13.50 2.87
CA PHE A 228 -12.17 12.37 3.58
C PHE A 228 -11.03 12.82 4.49
N GLN A 229 -10.19 13.74 4.01
CA GLN A 229 -9.14 14.35 4.81
C GLN A 229 -9.71 15.10 6.01
N GLN A 230 -10.80 15.85 5.82
CA GLN A 230 -11.47 16.58 6.91
C GLN A 230 -12.07 15.62 7.95
N VAL A 231 -12.81 14.61 7.50
CA VAL A 231 -13.41 13.57 8.36
C VAL A 231 -12.32 12.80 9.13
N ALA A 232 -11.18 12.50 8.50
CA ALA A 232 -10.03 11.86 9.16
C ALA A 232 -9.43 12.69 10.28
N VAL A 233 -9.29 14.00 10.07
CA VAL A 233 -8.80 14.93 11.08
C VAL A 233 -9.78 15.04 12.25
N ASP A 234 -11.07 15.15 11.96
CA ASP A 234 -12.13 15.26 12.98
C ASP A 234 -12.25 13.97 13.82
N LEU A 235 -11.88 12.82 13.25
CA LEU A 235 -11.92 11.54 13.96
C LEU A 235 -10.64 11.16 14.68
N GLY A 236 -9.50 11.69 14.24
CA GLY A 236 -8.29 11.68 15.05
C GLY A 236 -8.45 12.48 16.35
N SER A 237 -9.35 13.47 16.37
CA SER A 237 -9.57 14.35 17.53
C SER A 237 -10.73 13.91 18.43
N THR A 238 -11.76 13.25 17.90
CA THR A 238 -12.94 12.82 18.68
C THR A 238 -12.76 11.42 19.26
N SER A 239 -12.50 11.34 20.58
CA SER A 239 -12.43 10.06 21.30
C SER A 239 -13.81 9.47 21.66
N SER A 240 -14.92 10.04 21.16
CA SER A 240 -16.27 9.61 21.53
C SER A 240 -16.78 8.51 20.60
N SER A 241 -16.83 7.31 21.15
CA SER A 241 -17.36 6.09 20.54
C SER A 241 -18.85 6.22 20.22
N ASN A 242 -19.25 5.86 18.99
CA ASN A 242 -20.44 5.08 18.61
C ASN A 242 -21.09 5.54 17.29
N GLY A 243 -20.97 6.80 16.87
CA GLY A 243 -21.63 7.29 15.65
C GLY A 243 -20.80 7.18 14.36
N SER A 244 -19.47 7.26 14.46
CA SER A 244 -18.63 7.56 13.30
C SER A 244 -18.00 6.35 12.58
N SER A 245 -18.09 5.15 13.18
CA SER A 245 -17.41 3.96 12.65
C SER A 245 -17.94 3.51 11.29
N SER A 246 -19.25 3.64 11.04
CA SER A 246 -19.88 3.14 9.82
C SER A 246 -19.47 3.92 8.56
N VAL A 247 -19.29 5.25 8.66
CA VAL A 247 -18.83 6.07 7.52
C VAL A 247 -17.43 5.65 7.10
N TRP A 248 -16.54 5.43 8.08
CA TRP A 248 -15.20 4.93 7.83
C TRP A 248 -15.19 3.55 7.20
N ILE A 249 -16.10 2.67 7.58
CA ILE A 249 -16.16 1.33 7.00
C ILE A 249 -16.53 1.42 5.51
N SER A 250 -17.61 2.15 5.17
CA SER A 250 -18.00 2.36 3.76
C SER A 250 -16.92 3.09 2.96
N LEU A 251 -16.28 4.09 3.58
CA LEU A 251 -15.18 4.82 2.98
C LEU A 251 -13.97 3.93 2.69
N SER A 252 -13.56 3.18 3.71
CA SER A 252 -12.44 2.25 3.63
C SER A 252 -12.74 1.25 2.52
N LYS A 253 -13.97 0.72 2.46
CA LYS A 253 -14.44 -0.20 1.43
C LYS A 253 -14.46 0.42 0.01
N LEU A 254 -14.68 1.71 -0.15
CA LEU A 254 -14.54 2.38 -1.45
C LEU A 254 -13.09 2.60 -1.85
N LEU A 255 -12.25 3.05 -0.91
CA LEU A 255 -10.79 3.14 -1.12
C LEU A 255 -10.20 1.77 -1.45
N MET A 256 -10.67 0.74 -0.76
CA MET A 256 -10.39 -0.68 -0.97
C MET A 256 -10.69 -1.15 -2.38
N LEU A 257 -11.92 -0.95 -2.86
CA LEU A 257 -12.33 -1.37 -4.20
C LEU A 257 -11.47 -0.71 -5.27
N LEU A 258 -11.15 0.57 -5.09
CA LEU A 258 -10.24 1.28 -5.99
C LEU A 258 -8.81 0.69 -6.00
N LEU A 259 -8.30 0.33 -4.81
CA LEU A 259 -6.95 -0.24 -4.70
C LEU A 259 -6.90 -1.69 -5.17
N ALA A 260 -7.99 -2.43 -5.04
CA ALA A 260 -8.05 -3.85 -5.36
C ALA A 260 -8.04 -4.13 -6.87
N ASP A 261 -8.71 -3.27 -7.64
CA ASP A 261 -8.87 -3.44 -9.09
C ASP A 261 -7.88 -2.60 -9.92
N GLY A 262 -7.05 -1.80 -9.23
CA GLY A 262 -6.03 -0.98 -9.87
C GLY A 262 -4.89 -1.82 -10.43
N ASP A 263 -4.62 -1.69 -11.74
CA ASP A 263 -3.32 -2.13 -12.28
C ASP A 263 -2.16 -1.35 -11.60
N ASP A 264 -0.94 -1.86 -11.72
CA ASP A 264 0.24 -1.23 -11.13
C ASP A 264 0.37 0.25 -11.55
N ALA A 265 -0.10 0.62 -12.74
CA ALA A 265 -0.10 1.99 -13.23
C ALA A 265 -1.15 2.88 -12.52
N HIS A 266 -2.31 2.33 -12.16
CA HIS A 266 -3.32 3.02 -11.34
C HIS A 266 -2.82 3.20 -9.92
N LEU A 267 -2.23 2.17 -9.32
CA LEU A 267 -1.62 2.25 -7.99
C LEU A 267 -0.44 3.24 -7.96
N ALA A 268 0.38 3.27 -9.01
CA ALA A 268 1.45 4.26 -9.15
C ALA A 268 0.90 5.68 -9.27
N ARG A 269 -0.20 5.88 -10.02
CA ARG A 269 -0.90 7.18 -10.11
C ARG A 269 -1.51 7.58 -8.77
N ALA A 270 -2.13 6.65 -8.05
CA ALA A 270 -2.61 6.87 -6.70
C ALA A 270 -1.44 7.30 -5.81
N PHE A 271 -0.32 6.58 -5.81
CA PHE A 271 0.88 6.93 -5.04
C PHE A 271 1.49 8.29 -5.44
N ALA A 272 1.49 8.63 -6.73
CA ALA A 272 1.92 9.94 -7.21
C ALA A 272 0.99 11.07 -6.71
N LEU A 273 -0.33 10.82 -6.66
CA LEU A 273 -1.29 11.73 -6.03
C LEU A 273 -1.04 11.83 -4.52
N LEU A 274 -0.73 10.72 -3.85
CA LEU A 274 -0.32 10.69 -2.44
C LEU A 274 0.96 11.49 -2.21
N SER A 275 1.88 11.51 -3.18
CA SER A 275 3.18 12.18 -3.08
C SER A 275 3.16 13.66 -3.49
N SER A 276 2.12 14.11 -4.20
CA SER A 276 2.00 15.47 -4.74
C SER A 276 0.98 16.35 -4.01
N SER A 277 -0.09 15.77 -3.45
CA SER A 277 -1.03 16.45 -2.55
C SER A 277 -0.49 16.50 -1.11
N LYS A 278 -1.14 17.20 -0.17
CA LYS A 278 -0.73 17.26 1.27
C LYS A 278 -0.63 15.83 1.83
N PRO A 279 0.56 15.23 1.82
CA PRO A 279 0.69 13.77 1.90
C PRO A 279 0.46 13.30 3.35
N SER A 280 0.55 14.26 4.27
CA SER A 280 0.31 14.15 5.70
C SER A 280 -1.08 13.66 6.09
N LEU A 281 -2.08 13.69 5.20
CA LEU A 281 -3.47 13.34 5.52
C LEU A 281 -3.91 11.98 4.98
N LEU A 282 -3.30 11.49 3.90
CA LEU A 282 -3.78 10.29 3.22
C LEU A 282 -3.21 9.00 3.80
N LEU A 283 -1.90 8.94 4.11
CA LEU A 283 -1.33 7.77 4.78
C LEU A 283 -2.00 7.49 6.14
N PRO A 284 -2.29 8.49 6.99
CA PRO A 284 -3.07 8.25 8.21
C PRO A 284 -4.50 7.79 7.94
N SER A 285 -5.10 8.20 6.81
CA SER A 285 -6.44 7.73 6.43
C SER A 285 -6.42 6.25 6.03
N PHE A 286 -5.42 5.81 5.26
CA PHE A 286 -5.22 4.37 4.98
C PHE A 286 -4.91 3.58 6.25
N GLU A 287 -4.07 4.11 7.14
CA GLU A 287 -3.78 3.47 8.42
C GLU A 287 -5.04 3.35 9.28
N ALA A 288 -5.87 4.40 9.34
CA ALA A 288 -7.15 4.38 10.03
C ALA A 288 -8.10 3.35 9.41
N ALA A 289 -8.18 3.30 8.07
CA ALA A 289 -8.99 2.34 7.34
C ALA A 289 -8.59 0.89 7.64
N VAL A 290 -7.29 0.57 7.54
CA VAL A 290 -6.74 -0.75 7.88
C VAL A 290 -7.06 -1.14 9.32
N ARG A 291 -6.97 -0.19 10.27
CA ARG A 291 -7.31 -0.44 11.68
C ARG A 291 -8.81 -0.65 11.89
N CYS A 292 -9.65 0.23 11.34
CA CYS A 292 -11.10 0.16 11.44
C CYS A 292 -11.62 -1.16 10.88
N TYR A 293 -11.11 -1.57 9.72
CA TYR A 293 -11.50 -2.83 9.09
C TYR A 293 -11.11 -4.04 9.93
N ALA A 294 -9.88 -4.08 10.43
CA ALA A 294 -9.42 -5.17 11.30
C ALA A 294 -10.13 -5.24 12.66
N THR A 295 -10.59 -4.10 13.22
CA THR A 295 -11.40 -4.10 14.44
C THR A 295 -12.85 -4.51 14.18
N TRP A 296 -13.41 -4.11 13.04
CA TRP A 296 -14.80 -4.40 12.70
C TRP A 296 -15.05 -5.90 12.62
N HIS A 297 -14.19 -6.63 11.91
CA HIS A 297 -14.29 -8.09 11.80
C HIS A 297 -14.09 -8.82 13.13
N SER A 298 -13.36 -8.24 14.09
CA SER A 298 -13.16 -8.87 15.40
C SER A 298 -14.44 -8.85 16.26
N ASP A 299 -15.28 -7.82 16.11
CA ASP A 299 -16.35 -7.53 17.06
C ASP A 299 -17.77 -7.81 16.52
N SER A 300 -17.97 -7.81 15.20
CA SER A 300 -19.33 -7.61 14.64
C SER A 300 -19.93 -8.73 13.81
N SER A 301 -19.17 -9.74 13.37
CA SER A 301 -19.75 -10.92 12.72
C SER A 301 -18.81 -12.13 12.75
N PRO A 302 -19.25 -13.29 13.27
CA PRO A 302 -18.49 -14.54 13.13
C PRO A 302 -18.40 -15.03 11.68
N ASP A 303 -19.25 -14.51 10.78
CA ASP A 303 -19.29 -14.88 9.36
C ASP A 303 -18.40 -13.98 8.48
N ALA A 304 -17.69 -13.02 9.08
CA ALA A 304 -16.83 -12.12 8.32
C ALA A 304 -15.65 -12.88 7.74
N ASP A 305 -15.57 -12.96 6.41
CA ASP A 305 -14.49 -13.63 5.70
C ASP A 305 -13.13 -12.93 6.00
N PRO A 306 -12.21 -13.60 6.71
CA PRO A 306 -10.89 -13.07 7.01
C PRO A 306 -10.01 -12.93 5.77
N GLY A 307 -10.32 -13.62 4.67
CA GLY A 307 -9.67 -13.48 3.37
C GLY A 307 -9.72 -12.03 2.87
N VAL A 308 -10.88 -11.38 2.98
CA VAL A 308 -11.06 -9.99 2.51
C VAL A 308 -10.15 -9.00 3.25
N VAL A 309 -9.95 -9.18 4.56
CA VAL A 309 -9.03 -8.33 5.35
C VAL A 309 -7.61 -8.50 4.86
N SER A 310 -7.20 -9.74 4.64
CA SER A 310 -5.83 -10.05 4.25
C SER A 310 -5.54 -9.47 2.87
N THR A 311 -6.46 -9.67 1.92
CA THR A 311 -6.40 -9.10 0.56
C THR A 311 -6.31 -7.58 0.60
N TYR A 312 -7.08 -6.90 1.46
CA TYR A 312 -6.96 -5.45 1.63
C TYR A 312 -5.57 -5.00 2.03
N VAL A 313 -5.08 -5.63 3.09
CA VAL A 313 -3.83 -5.27 3.72
C VAL A 313 -2.69 -5.46 2.73
N SER A 314 -2.78 -6.49 1.88
CA SER A 314 -1.93 -6.71 0.73
C SER A 314 -1.96 -5.53 -0.25
N TYR A 315 -3.14 -5.09 -0.70
CA TYR A 315 -3.27 -3.97 -1.64
C TYR A 315 -2.70 -2.66 -1.09
N VAL A 316 -2.99 -2.34 0.18
CA VAL A 316 -2.46 -1.13 0.83
C VAL A 316 -0.94 -1.19 0.96
N ALA A 317 -0.39 -2.37 1.30
CA ALA A 317 1.05 -2.56 1.31
C ALA A 317 1.65 -2.37 -0.10
N ARG A 318 0.98 -2.87 -1.13
CA ARG A 318 1.41 -2.82 -2.54
C ARG A 318 1.48 -1.41 -3.09
N VAL A 319 0.58 -0.50 -2.69
CA VAL A 319 0.60 0.93 -3.07
C VAL A 319 1.97 1.57 -2.83
N ALA A 320 2.68 1.20 -1.77
CA ALA A 320 4.01 1.75 -1.47
C ALA A 320 5.13 1.18 -2.36
N THR A 321 4.86 0.12 -3.13
CA THR A 321 5.87 -0.61 -3.91
C THR A 321 5.74 -0.42 -5.42
N THR A 322 4.60 0.08 -5.88
CA THR A 322 4.27 0.20 -7.32
C THR A 322 5.14 1.21 -8.05
N ASP A 323 5.58 2.27 -7.37
CA ASP A 323 6.55 3.23 -7.91
C ASP A 323 7.80 3.37 -7.02
N PRO A 324 8.81 2.51 -7.23
CA PRO A 324 10.09 2.61 -6.53
C PRO A 324 10.79 3.96 -6.75
N ALA A 325 10.57 4.64 -7.89
CA ALA A 325 11.21 5.91 -8.17
C ALA A 325 10.63 7.02 -7.28
N SER A 326 9.29 7.09 -7.14
CA SER A 326 8.65 8.02 -6.21
C SER A 326 9.05 7.76 -4.76
N LEU A 327 9.17 6.49 -4.35
CA LEU A 327 9.63 6.15 -3.00
C LEU A 327 11.09 6.58 -2.76
N ARG A 328 12.00 6.37 -3.72
CA ARG A 328 13.37 6.90 -3.64
C ARG A 328 13.39 8.41 -3.58
N MET A 329 12.59 9.09 -4.39
CA MET A 329 12.47 10.55 -4.38
C MET A 329 11.98 11.07 -3.02
N LEU A 330 11.03 10.36 -2.38
CA LEU A 330 10.57 10.69 -1.03
C LEU A 330 11.70 10.58 0.00
N VAL A 331 12.46 9.48 -0.03
CA VAL A 331 13.62 9.29 0.84
C VAL A 331 14.64 10.41 0.59
N SER A 332 14.92 10.70 -0.68
CA SER A 332 15.86 11.76 -1.04
C SER A 332 15.49 13.12 -0.47
N ARG A 333 14.19 13.47 -0.53
CA ARG A 333 13.64 14.69 0.07
C ARG A 333 13.68 14.69 1.61
N SER A 334 13.52 13.53 2.23
CA SER A 334 13.54 13.39 3.71
C SER A 334 14.93 13.66 4.29
N ALA A 335 15.99 13.19 3.65
CA ALA A 335 17.36 13.44 4.11
C ALA A 335 17.83 14.87 3.85
N GLY A 336 17.24 15.57 2.87
CA GLY A 336 17.45 17.00 2.64
C GLY A 336 16.89 17.92 3.74
N GLN A 337 16.65 17.39 4.94
CA GLN A 337 16.10 18.05 6.13
C GLN A 337 14.74 18.72 5.93
N GLN A 338 13.91 18.27 4.99
CA GLN A 338 12.53 18.74 4.95
C GLN A 338 11.70 18.01 6.02
N PRO A 339 11.24 18.70 7.09
CA PRO A 339 10.53 18.03 8.19
C PRO A 339 9.26 17.31 7.71
N ALA A 340 8.60 17.86 6.69
CA ALA A 340 7.42 17.26 6.07
C ALA A 340 7.72 15.91 5.37
N ALA A 341 8.87 15.77 4.73
CA ALA A 341 9.26 14.53 4.07
C ALA A 341 9.63 13.44 5.08
N GLN A 342 10.31 13.81 6.18
CA GLN A 342 10.56 12.89 7.29
C GLN A 342 9.26 12.44 7.96
N GLN A 343 8.30 13.36 8.15
CA GLN A 343 6.97 13.02 8.67
C GLN A 343 6.27 12.01 7.75
N LEU A 344 6.37 12.18 6.43
CA LEU A 344 5.76 11.24 5.50
C LEU A 344 6.41 9.86 5.56
N LEU A 345 7.74 9.79 5.66
CA LEU A 345 8.44 8.52 5.84
C LEU A 345 8.02 7.80 7.12
N ASN A 346 7.83 8.55 8.21
CA ASN A 346 7.33 8.01 9.47
C ASN A 346 5.87 7.52 9.37
N GLN A 347 5.03 8.22 8.60
CA GLN A 347 3.65 7.78 8.33
C GLN A 347 3.61 6.54 7.44
N LEU A 348 4.48 6.45 6.44
CA LEU A 348 4.62 5.26 5.61
C LEU A 348 5.06 4.07 6.45
N PHE A 349 6.03 4.28 7.35
CA PHE A 349 6.47 3.26 8.30
C PHE A 349 5.30 2.74 9.16
N ALA A 350 4.49 3.65 9.73
CA ALA A 350 3.33 3.27 10.55
C ALA A 350 2.27 2.52 9.75
N LEU A 351 2.02 2.93 8.49
CA LEU A 351 1.10 2.23 7.60
C LEU A 351 1.55 0.80 7.34
N GLN A 352 2.82 0.61 6.95
CA GLN A 352 3.39 -0.72 6.64
C GLN A 352 3.40 -1.62 7.88
N LEU A 353 3.71 -1.05 9.06
CA LEU A 353 3.65 -1.80 10.31
C LEU A 353 2.21 -2.19 10.69
N SER A 354 1.24 -1.30 10.48
CA SER A 354 -0.18 -1.61 10.67
C SER A 354 -0.64 -2.73 9.73
N CYS A 355 -0.18 -2.74 8.48
CA CYS A 355 -0.44 -3.82 7.54
C CYS A 355 0.08 -5.16 8.07
N LEU A 356 1.35 -5.22 8.53
CA LEU A 356 1.91 -6.44 9.12
C LEU A 356 1.13 -6.94 10.34
N LYS A 357 0.65 -6.04 11.19
CA LYS A 357 -0.17 -6.42 12.36
C LYS A 357 -1.52 -7.00 11.95
N CYS A 358 -2.18 -6.42 10.96
CA CYS A 358 -3.44 -6.94 10.44
C CYS A 358 -3.25 -8.31 9.79
N ALA A 359 -2.19 -8.48 9.00
CA ALA A 359 -1.81 -9.78 8.45
C ALA A 359 -1.57 -10.81 9.56
N LEU A 360 -0.80 -10.47 10.60
CA LEU A 360 -0.57 -11.35 11.75
C LEU A 360 -1.86 -11.70 12.51
N ARG A 361 -2.79 -10.76 12.63
CA ARG A 361 -4.12 -11.05 13.21
C ARG A 361 -4.90 -12.03 12.35
N ALA A 362 -4.91 -11.85 11.03
CA ALA A 362 -5.63 -12.72 10.11
C ALA A 362 -5.12 -14.17 10.21
N VAL A 363 -3.79 -14.35 10.25
CA VAL A 363 -3.16 -15.66 10.51
C VAL A 363 -3.66 -16.29 11.81
N ASN A 364 -3.68 -15.50 12.89
CA ASN A 364 -4.05 -16.00 14.22
C ASN A 364 -5.55 -16.30 14.35
N ALA A 365 -6.39 -15.63 13.55
CA ALA A 365 -7.85 -15.81 13.58
C ALA A 365 -8.27 -17.05 12.82
N THR A 366 -7.70 -17.25 11.62
CA THR A 366 -8.09 -18.33 10.71
C THR A 366 -6.89 -18.78 9.87
N PRO A 367 -6.32 -19.97 10.14
CA PRO A 367 -5.22 -20.53 9.35
C PRO A 367 -5.73 -21.13 8.03
N ALA A 368 -6.47 -20.34 7.24
CA ALA A 368 -6.89 -20.72 5.89
C ALA A 368 -5.74 -20.50 4.88
N ALA A 369 -5.70 -21.31 3.81
CA ALA A 369 -4.70 -21.17 2.74
C ALA A 369 -4.72 -19.76 2.12
N ASP A 370 -5.92 -19.21 1.88
CA ASP A 370 -6.08 -17.85 1.33
C ASP A 370 -5.51 -16.77 2.25
N ALA A 371 -5.65 -16.96 3.57
CA ALA A 371 -5.07 -16.04 4.55
C ALA A 371 -3.54 -16.05 4.46
N PHE A 372 -2.93 -17.21 4.21
CA PHE A 372 -1.49 -17.33 4.04
C PHE A 372 -0.99 -16.59 2.80
N ASP A 373 -1.64 -16.76 1.65
CA ASP A 373 -1.23 -16.09 0.41
C ASP A 373 -1.29 -14.57 0.53
N ALA A 374 -2.34 -14.05 1.14
CA ALA A 374 -2.48 -12.61 1.33
C ALA A 374 -1.53 -12.05 2.42
N VAL A 375 -1.22 -12.83 3.47
CA VAL A 375 -0.17 -12.47 4.45
C VAL A 375 1.18 -12.41 3.78
N ALA A 376 1.46 -13.38 2.93
CA ALA A 376 2.72 -13.42 2.24
C ALA A 376 2.87 -12.31 1.21
N ASP A 377 1.80 -11.99 0.47
CA ASP A 377 1.81 -10.85 -0.43
C ASP A 377 2.03 -9.53 0.33
N THR A 378 1.38 -9.37 1.49
CA THR A 378 1.62 -8.24 2.41
C THR A 378 3.09 -8.17 2.83
N VAL A 379 3.65 -9.29 3.32
CA VAL A 379 5.06 -9.39 3.75
C VAL A 379 6.00 -9.07 2.59
N CYS A 380 5.71 -9.56 1.39
CA CYS A 380 6.48 -9.31 0.18
C CYS A 380 6.50 -7.81 -0.16
N CYS A 381 5.35 -7.15 -0.12
CA CYS A 381 5.21 -5.73 -0.37
C CYS A 381 5.98 -4.90 0.68
N VAL A 382 5.75 -5.16 1.98
CA VAL A 382 6.43 -4.46 3.07
C VAL A 382 7.96 -4.62 2.96
N ARG A 383 8.43 -5.84 2.67
CA ARG A 383 9.85 -6.12 2.43
C ARG A 383 10.41 -5.27 1.30
N ARG A 384 9.72 -5.22 0.16
CA ARG A 384 10.16 -4.46 -1.01
C ARG A 384 10.24 -2.97 -0.70
N THR A 385 9.25 -2.41 0.01
CA THR A 385 9.30 -1.03 0.52
C THR A 385 10.51 -0.81 1.41
N CYS A 386 10.75 -1.70 2.40
CA CYS A 386 11.90 -1.61 3.29
C CYS A 386 13.22 -1.62 2.53
N GLN A 387 13.39 -2.52 1.55
CA GLN A 387 14.60 -2.62 0.73
C GLN A 387 14.86 -1.34 -0.07
N ILE A 388 13.83 -0.78 -0.71
CA ILE A 388 13.94 0.46 -1.48
C ILE A 388 14.36 1.62 -0.56
N VAL A 389 13.71 1.74 0.60
CA VAL A 389 14.00 2.82 1.55
C VAL A 389 15.40 2.68 2.15
N ILE A 390 15.77 1.49 2.62
CA ILE A 390 17.11 1.23 3.19
C ILE A 390 18.18 1.53 2.15
N LYS A 391 18.04 1.01 0.92
CA LYS A 391 19.00 1.27 -0.16
C LYS A 391 19.14 2.76 -0.44
N ALA A 392 18.02 3.48 -0.55
CA ALA A 392 18.06 4.92 -0.77
C ALA A 392 18.74 5.68 0.38
N LEU A 393 18.46 5.33 1.65
CA LEU A 393 19.11 5.95 2.81
C LEU A 393 20.62 5.69 2.83
N LEU A 394 21.05 4.49 2.43
CA LEU A 394 22.47 4.13 2.35
C LEU A 394 23.19 4.86 1.21
N GLU A 395 22.58 4.92 0.02
CA GLU A 395 23.13 5.68 -1.12
C GLU A 395 23.30 7.17 -0.77
N GLN A 396 22.38 7.74 0.01
CA GLN A 396 22.51 9.11 0.50
C GLN A 396 23.63 9.30 1.52
N HIS A 397 23.86 8.30 2.38
CA HIS A 397 24.96 8.33 3.34
C HIS A 397 26.32 8.28 2.62
N GLU A 398 26.46 7.48 1.56
CA GLU A 398 27.68 7.37 0.76
C GLU A 398 27.97 8.63 -0.08
N GLN A 399 26.93 9.37 -0.47
CA GLN A 399 27.07 10.59 -1.28
C GLN A 399 27.54 11.82 -0.49
N LEU A 400 27.56 11.77 0.85
CA LEU A 400 28.13 12.84 1.67
C LEU A 400 29.65 12.89 1.45
N PRO A 401 30.18 13.92 0.77
CA PRO A 401 31.58 13.92 0.36
C PRO A 401 32.48 13.93 1.60
N ALA A 402 33.45 13.00 1.65
CA ALA A 402 34.52 12.93 2.65
C ALA A 402 35.48 14.15 2.65
N ASN A 403 35.11 15.23 1.95
CA ASN A 403 35.92 16.41 1.66
C ASN A 403 36.13 17.35 2.86
N SER A 404 35.68 17.01 4.06
CA SER A 404 35.97 17.76 5.29
C SER A 404 37.30 17.37 5.94
N SER A 405 38.14 16.60 5.25
CA SER A 405 39.56 16.45 5.60
C SER A 405 40.33 17.71 5.18
N THR A 406 40.03 18.85 5.81
CA THR A 406 40.83 20.06 5.69
C THR A 406 42.18 19.76 6.34
N THR A 407 43.15 19.30 5.54
CA THR A 407 44.56 19.33 5.90
C THR A 407 44.94 20.79 6.08
N SER A 408 44.82 21.30 7.30
CA SER A 408 45.52 22.50 7.75
C SER A 408 47.00 22.15 7.88
N SER A 409 47.68 22.04 6.73
CA SER A 409 49.13 22.14 6.66
C SER A 409 49.49 23.61 6.86
N GLY A 410 49.39 24.08 8.11
CA GLY A 410 49.96 25.35 8.53
C GLY A 410 51.47 25.20 8.62
N ASN A 411 52.17 25.62 7.57
CA ASN A 411 53.60 25.92 7.67
C ASN A 411 53.76 27.08 8.65
N GLY A 412 54.45 26.82 9.76
CA GLY A 412 54.90 27.85 10.68
C GLY A 412 55.87 28.81 9.99
N VAL A 413 55.54 30.08 10.00
CA VAL A 413 56.50 31.17 9.87
C VAL A 413 56.48 31.90 11.20
N ASP A 414 57.63 31.87 11.88
CA ASP A 414 57.90 32.59 13.11
C ASP A 414 57.70 34.10 12.92
N THR A 415 56.88 34.73 13.75
CA THR A 415 57.11 36.13 14.13
C THR A 415 56.51 36.40 15.51
N ALA A 416 57.41 36.57 16.48
CA ALA A 416 57.08 37.02 17.82
C ALA A 416 56.69 38.50 17.81
N TYR A 417 55.53 38.85 18.37
CA TYR A 417 55.35 40.09 19.13
C TYR A 417 54.27 39.88 20.19
N ALA A 418 54.64 40.20 21.43
CA ALA A 418 53.80 40.15 22.60
C ALA A 418 52.89 41.38 22.65
N THR A 419 51.59 41.19 22.82
CA THR A 419 50.72 42.20 23.44
C THR A 419 49.56 41.54 24.18
N SER A 420 49.50 41.82 25.48
CA SER A 420 48.45 41.43 26.40
C SER A 420 47.09 42.00 26.01
N GLY A 421 46.03 41.17 26.08
CA GLY A 421 44.65 41.59 25.90
C GLY A 421 43.67 40.51 26.35
N LEU A 422 43.30 40.53 27.63
CA LEU A 422 42.24 39.72 28.22
C LEU A 422 40.88 40.30 27.83
N SER A 423 40.11 39.62 26.97
CA SER A 423 38.64 39.74 26.93
C SER A 423 37.98 38.75 25.97
N ALA A 424 37.02 37.98 26.51
CA ALA A 424 35.82 37.41 25.88
C ALA A 424 35.96 36.61 24.56
N GLY A 425 36.01 35.28 24.67
CA GLY A 425 35.85 34.36 23.54
C GLY A 425 35.18 33.06 23.95
N ALA A 426 33.85 33.07 24.15
CA ALA A 426 33.06 31.89 24.54
C ALA A 426 32.02 31.44 23.49
N SER A 427 32.01 32.02 22.28
CA SER A 427 30.93 31.82 21.30
C SER A 427 31.25 30.86 20.13
N SER A 428 32.47 30.31 20.02
CA SER A 428 32.85 29.49 18.86
C SER A 428 32.68 27.98 19.03
N GLN A 429 32.35 27.49 20.25
CA GLN A 429 32.24 26.06 20.52
C GLN A 429 30.82 25.50 20.29
N GLU A 430 29.79 26.36 20.24
CA GLU A 430 28.39 25.95 20.06
C GLU A 430 28.03 25.68 18.59
N GLN A 431 28.76 26.29 17.64
CA GLN A 431 28.53 26.10 16.20
C GLN A 431 29.10 24.78 15.65
N ALA A 432 30.13 24.22 16.29
CA ALA A 432 30.68 22.91 15.93
C ALA A 432 29.78 21.73 16.39
N ALA A 433 29.02 21.89 17.47
CA ALA A 433 28.09 20.87 17.96
C ALA A 433 26.85 20.71 17.05
N ALA A 434 26.39 21.80 16.41
CA ALA A 434 25.24 21.76 15.51
C ALA A 434 25.51 20.98 14.20
N ALA A 435 26.78 20.94 13.74
CA ALA A 435 27.16 20.27 12.49
C ALA A 435 27.28 18.73 12.61
N ALA A 436 27.37 18.17 13.82
CA ALA A 436 27.49 16.72 14.04
C ALA A 436 26.13 15.96 14.07
N HIS A 437 25.01 16.69 14.19
CA HIS A 437 23.68 16.07 14.29
C HIS A 437 23.13 15.36 13.03
N PRO A 438 23.34 15.83 11.78
CA PRO A 438 22.63 15.29 10.62
C PRO A 438 23.07 13.88 10.18
N ALA A 439 24.31 13.46 10.48
CA ALA A 439 24.77 12.12 10.12
C ALA A 439 24.04 11.03 10.93
N THR A 440 23.69 11.31 12.19
CA THR A 440 23.07 10.32 13.09
C THR A 440 21.61 9.99 12.73
N THR A 441 20.90 10.91 12.06
CA THR A 441 19.47 10.74 11.76
C THR A 441 19.22 9.72 10.64
N GLY A 442 20.08 9.68 9.62
CA GLY A 442 19.95 8.74 8.49
C GLY A 442 20.13 7.28 8.93
N VAL A 443 21.17 7.01 9.73
CA VAL A 443 21.45 5.68 10.30
C VAL A 443 20.31 5.21 11.19
N GLN A 444 19.76 6.10 12.02
CA GLN A 444 18.62 5.78 12.88
C GLN A 444 17.35 5.45 12.07
N ALA A 445 17.06 6.21 11.00
CA ALA A 445 15.95 5.91 10.11
C ALA A 445 16.14 4.53 9.44
N ALA A 446 17.33 4.24 8.91
CA ALA A 446 17.64 2.95 8.31
C ALA A 446 17.45 1.79 9.32
N ALA A 447 17.88 1.97 10.57
CA ALA A 447 17.68 1.01 11.65
C ALA A 447 16.20 0.72 11.94
N GLN A 448 15.32 1.73 11.86
CA GLN A 448 13.87 1.52 12.01
C GLN A 448 13.32 0.63 10.88
N TRP A 449 13.66 0.92 9.62
CA TRP A 449 13.23 0.14 8.47
C TRP A 449 13.76 -1.29 8.48
N VAL A 450 14.99 -1.49 8.97
CA VAL A 450 15.53 -2.82 9.23
C VAL A 450 14.70 -3.57 10.29
N ALA A 451 14.32 -2.91 11.37
CA ALA A 451 13.48 -3.53 12.40
C ALA A 451 12.07 -3.85 11.84
N LEU A 452 11.53 -3.06 10.93
CA LEU A 452 10.29 -3.39 10.21
C LEU A 452 10.45 -4.62 9.31
N LEU A 453 11.54 -4.70 8.54
CA LEU A 453 11.89 -5.89 7.76
C LEU A 453 12.06 -7.14 8.64
N SER A 454 12.60 -6.96 9.85
CA SER A 454 12.70 -8.05 10.82
C SER A 454 11.30 -8.50 11.28
N ARG A 455 10.35 -7.57 11.46
CA ARG A 455 8.96 -7.93 11.78
C ARG A 455 8.26 -8.67 10.66
N SER A 456 8.51 -8.34 9.40
CA SER A 456 7.89 -9.07 8.29
C SER A 456 8.29 -10.54 8.32
N LEU A 457 9.56 -10.83 8.63
CA LEU A 457 10.05 -12.19 8.91
C LEU A 457 9.35 -12.87 10.10
N PHE A 458 9.05 -12.12 11.16
CA PHE A 458 8.30 -12.68 12.30
C PHE A 458 6.89 -13.09 11.90
N VAL A 459 6.18 -12.23 11.16
CA VAL A 459 4.83 -12.50 10.69
C VAL A 459 4.82 -13.72 9.78
N GLU A 460 5.81 -13.84 8.90
CA GLU A 460 5.98 -15.00 8.04
C GLU A 460 6.24 -16.29 8.85
N ALA A 461 7.13 -16.24 9.84
CA ALA A 461 7.37 -17.38 10.74
C ALA A 461 6.13 -17.75 11.58
N ALA A 462 5.27 -16.77 11.90
CA ALA A 462 3.98 -17.01 12.54
C ALA A 462 2.98 -17.70 11.58
N ALA A 463 2.89 -17.21 10.35
CA ALA A 463 2.07 -17.81 9.31
C ALA A 463 2.47 -19.26 9.01
N LEU A 464 3.78 -19.50 8.89
CA LEU A 464 4.32 -20.84 8.74
C LEU A 464 3.94 -21.76 9.90
N GLU A 465 4.09 -21.33 11.16
CA GLU A 465 3.71 -22.19 12.28
C GLU A 465 2.20 -22.47 12.31
N ALA A 466 1.38 -21.47 12.00
CA ALA A 466 -0.07 -21.62 11.97
C ALA A 466 -0.54 -22.64 10.91
N LEU A 467 0.11 -22.67 9.73
CA LEU A 467 -0.14 -23.69 8.71
C LEU A 467 0.21 -25.12 9.18
N HIS A 468 1.15 -25.26 10.11
CA HIS A 468 1.63 -26.57 10.57
C HIS A 468 0.97 -27.04 11.85
N GLN A 469 0.25 -26.17 12.56
CA GLN A 469 -0.36 -26.52 13.82
C GLN A 469 -1.44 -27.58 13.54
N PRO A 470 -1.23 -28.86 13.93
CA PRO A 470 -2.12 -29.93 13.55
C PRO A 470 -3.51 -29.59 14.08
N GLN A 471 -4.51 -29.69 13.21
CA GLN A 471 -5.91 -29.38 13.46
C GLN A 471 -6.50 -30.41 14.45
N GLN A 472 -5.92 -30.50 15.65
CA GLN A 472 -6.19 -31.50 16.68
C GLN A 472 -7.59 -31.35 17.30
N ALA A 473 -8.35 -30.32 16.93
CA ALA A 473 -9.63 -30.00 17.54
C ALA A 473 -10.86 -30.64 16.85
N ALA A 474 -10.75 -31.18 15.63
CA ALA A 474 -11.89 -31.73 14.91
C ALA A 474 -11.83 -33.27 14.83
N THR A 475 -12.05 -33.94 15.96
CA THR A 475 -12.23 -35.41 16.01
C THR A 475 -13.66 -35.86 15.66
N SER A 476 -14.50 -35.00 15.09
CA SER A 476 -15.88 -35.35 14.73
C SER A 476 -15.99 -35.91 13.31
N GLY A 477 -15.52 -37.14 13.13
CA GLY A 477 -16.12 -38.20 12.28
C GLY A 477 -16.58 -37.92 10.83
N ALA A 478 -16.20 -36.82 10.18
CA ALA A 478 -16.51 -36.58 8.78
C ALA A 478 -15.26 -36.83 7.93
N ASP A 479 -15.33 -37.83 7.06
CA ASP A 479 -14.30 -38.25 6.08
C ASP A 479 -14.10 -37.21 4.95
N ASP A 480 -14.16 -35.91 5.25
CA ASP A 480 -13.82 -34.89 4.27
C ASP A 480 -12.31 -34.86 4.08
N ALA A 481 -11.89 -35.10 2.83
CA ALA A 481 -10.52 -35.15 2.40
C ALA A 481 -9.81 -33.82 2.73
N ALA A 482 -9.15 -33.77 3.89
CA ALA A 482 -8.35 -32.63 4.31
C ALA A 482 -7.29 -32.36 3.23
N GLN A 483 -7.43 -31.23 2.54
CA GLN A 483 -6.47 -30.75 1.56
C GLN A 483 -5.14 -30.52 2.30
N GLN A 484 -4.16 -31.38 2.02
CA GLN A 484 -2.79 -31.11 2.47
C GLN A 484 -2.26 -29.90 1.70
N PRO A 485 -1.48 -29.02 2.35
CA PRO A 485 -0.84 -27.90 1.66
C PRO A 485 -0.04 -28.43 0.47
N GLU A 486 -0.22 -27.82 -0.69
CA GLU A 486 0.48 -28.27 -1.89
C GLU A 486 1.98 -28.02 -1.73
N ALA A 487 2.83 -28.90 -2.27
CA ALA A 487 4.28 -28.75 -2.20
C ALA A 487 4.77 -27.38 -2.73
N GLY A 488 4.01 -26.76 -3.64
CA GLY A 488 4.26 -25.43 -4.16
C GLY A 488 4.20 -24.33 -3.09
N ASP A 489 3.31 -24.42 -2.11
CA ASP A 489 3.14 -23.39 -1.08
C ASP A 489 4.31 -23.40 -0.10
N ILE A 490 4.79 -24.59 0.25
CA ILE A 490 5.99 -24.77 1.08
C ILE A 490 7.22 -24.20 0.37
N GLN A 491 7.41 -24.54 -0.90
CA GLN A 491 8.55 -24.03 -1.68
C GLN A 491 8.50 -22.51 -1.83
N ARG A 492 7.30 -21.95 -2.05
CA ARG A 492 7.06 -20.50 -2.11
C ARG A 492 7.45 -19.84 -0.79
N ALA A 493 7.00 -20.40 0.33
CA ALA A 493 7.33 -19.90 1.67
C ALA A 493 8.82 -19.98 2.00
N LEU A 494 9.50 -21.07 1.65
CA LEU A 494 10.94 -21.21 1.84
C LEU A 494 11.74 -20.21 1.00
N GLY A 495 11.35 -20.02 -0.27
CA GLY A 495 11.94 -19.03 -1.16
C GLY A 495 11.78 -17.60 -0.63
N TRP A 496 10.64 -17.31 -0.02
CA TRP A 496 10.41 -16.02 0.64
C TRP A 496 11.23 -15.83 1.89
N CYS A 497 11.26 -16.80 2.79
CA CYS A 497 12.11 -16.77 3.99
C CYS A 497 13.58 -16.54 3.60
N ALA A 498 14.09 -17.25 2.60
CA ALA A 498 15.44 -17.08 2.08
C ALA A 498 15.69 -15.65 1.55
N SER A 499 14.74 -15.10 0.80
CA SER A 499 14.81 -13.73 0.29
C SER A 499 14.78 -12.68 1.41
N CYS A 500 13.90 -12.85 2.40
CA CYS A 500 13.79 -11.96 3.55
C CYS A 500 15.04 -11.99 4.43
N VAL A 501 15.58 -13.17 4.73
CA VAL A 501 16.86 -13.31 5.43
C VAL A 501 17.96 -12.69 4.57
N GLY A 502 18.02 -12.96 3.27
CA GLY A 502 18.95 -12.32 2.34
C GLY A 502 18.91 -10.78 2.39
N ALA A 503 17.72 -10.20 2.49
CA ALA A 503 17.52 -8.75 2.62
C ALA A 503 18.09 -8.18 3.94
N LEU A 504 18.09 -8.96 5.02
CA LEU A 504 18.76 -8.58 6.27
C LEU A 504 20.29 -8.47 6.14
N LYS A 505 20.89 -8.88 5.02
CA LYS A 505 22.31 -8.58 4.76
C LYS A 505 22.55 -7.07 4.72
N CYS A 506 21.55 -6.27 4.34
CA CYS A 506 21.62 -4.80 4.39
C CYS A 506 21.77 -4.24 5.81
N VAL A 507 21.44 -5.01 6.86
CA VAL A 507 21.66 -4.61 8.26
C VAL A 507 23.15 -4.43 8.57
N CYS A 508 24.03 -5.11 7.82
CA CYS A 508 25.47 -5.01 8.00
C CYS A 508 26.06 -3.62 7.70
N VAL A 509 25.27 -2.73 7.09
CA VAL A 509 25.68 -1.37 6.71
C VAL A 509 25.26 -0.34 7.75
N VAL A 510 24.38 -0.68 8.69
CA VAL A 510 24.02 0.20 9.81
C VAL A 510 25.16 0.18 10.82
N ASP A 511 25.57 1.35 11.33
CA ASP A 511 26.63 1.53 12.36
C ASP A 511 26.24 0.92 13.72
N LEU A 512 26.06 -0.40 13.74
CA LEU A 512 25.87 -1.18 14.93
C LEU A 512 27.23 -1.49 15.54
N PRO A 513 27.32 -1.61 16.88
CA PRO A 513 28.56 -2.00 17.54
C PRO A 513 29.14 -3.27 16.89
N PRO A 514 30.46 -3.37 16.65
CA PRO A 514 31.06 -4.47 15.90
C PRO A 514 30.68 -5.87 16.41
N GLY A 515 30.60 -6.04 17.73
CA GLY A 515 30.17 -7.31 18.33
C GLY A 515 28.69 -7.64 18.06
N VAL A 516 27.81 -6.64 17.95
CA VAL A 516 26.42 -6.83 17.54
C VAL A 516 26.34 -7.25 16.08
N LEU A 517 27.09 -6.58 15.20
CA LEU A 517 27.15 -6.91 13.78
C LEU A 517 27.65 -8.33 13.56
N GLN A 518 28.69 -8.74 14.27
CA GLN A 518 29.22 -10.10 14.17
C GLN A 518 28.18 -11.14 14.62
N ALA A 519 27.55 -10.96 15.78
CA ALA A 519 26.52 -11.88 16.25
C ALA A 519 25.33 -11.97 15.27
N LEU A 520 24.91 -10.84 14.70
CA LEU A 520 23.86 -10.82 13.68
C LEU A 520 24.28 -11.53 12.38
N ARG A 521 25.54 -11.37 11.94
CA ARG A 521 26.08 -12.08 10.77
C ARG A 521 26.14 -13.59 10.99
N GLU A 522 26.54 -14.03 12.17
CA GLU A 522 26.58 -15.46 12.52
C GLU A 522 25.19 -16.08 12.54
N GLN A 523 24.22 -15.40 13.18
CA GLN A 523 22.82 -15.85 13.18
C GLN A 523 22.19 -15.83 11.79
N HIS A 524 22.51 -14.80 10.99
CA HIS A 524 22.06 -14.67 9.60
C HIS A 524 22.63 -15.79 8.72
N ALA A 525 23.93 -16.06 8.81
CA ALA A 525 24.58 -17.15 8.08
C ALA A 525 24.01 -18.52 8.47
N ALA A 526 23.76 -18.75 9.76
CA ALA A 526 23.13 -19.98 10.23
C ALA A 526 21.70 -20.15 9.67
N ALA A 527 20.90 -19.09 9.67
CA ALA A 527 19.55 -19.11 9.10
C ALA A 527 19.56 -19.34 7.58
N LEU A 528 20.47 -18.69 6.85
CA LEU A 528 20.64 -18.90 5.41
C LEU A 528 21.11 -20.31 5.07
N ALA A 529 22.07 -20.86 5.82
CA ALA A 529 22.55 -22.21 5.60
C ALA A 529 21.43 -23.23 5.77
N LEU A 530 20.60 -23.05 6.79
CA LEU A 530 19.45 -23.91 7.03
C LEU A 530 18.37 -23.76 5.96
N LEU A 531 18.04 -22.54 5.56
CA LEU A 531 17.08 -22.28 4.47
C LEU A 531 17.59 -22.81 3.12
N GLY A 532 18.88 -22.65 2.83
CA GLY A 532 19.51 -23.17 1.62
C GLY A 532 19.43 -24.70 1.57
N GLY A 533 19.76 -25.38 2.68
CA GLY A 533 19.59 -26.83 2.79
C GLY A 533 18.15 -27.27 2.53
N LEU A 534 17.15 -26.60 3.15
CA LEU A 534 15.74 -26.92 2.93
C LEU A 534 15.28 -26.66 1.48
N VAL A 535 15.75 -25.59 0.85
CA VAL A 535 15.41 -25.29 -0.55
C VAL A 535 16.04 -26.31 -1.49
N ASP A 536 17.32 -26.65 -1.30
CA ASP A 536 18.03 -27.64 -2.10
C ASP A 536 17.41 -29.04 -1.92
N ASP A 537 17.09 -29.41 -0.68
CA ASP A 537 16.37 -30.65 -0.36
C ASP A 537 14.99 -30.67 -1.02
N SER A 538 14.27 -29.54 -1.03
CA SER A 538 12.97 -29.42 -1.70
C SER A 538 13.07 -29.52 -3.23
N ALA A 539 14.11 -28.93 -3.84
CA ALA A 539 14.35 -29.00 -5.28
C ALA A 539 14.79 -30.41 -5.72
N ALA A 540 15.58 -31.09 -4.88
CA ALA A 540 15.93 -32.49 -5.07
C ALA A 540 14.75 -33.44 -4.81
N ALA A 541 13.72 -33.00 -4.09
CA ALA A 541 12.57 -33.79 -3.66
C ALA A 541 11.51 -34.07 -4.75
N ALA A 542 11.92 -34.40 -5.98
CA ALA A 542 11.00 -34.93 -6.99
C ALA A 542 10.31 -36.25 -6.55
N ALA A 543 10.76 -36.89 -5.46
CA ALA A 543 10.16 -38.08 -4.87
C ALA A 543 9.27 -37.73 -3.67
N ARG A 544 8.02 -38.25 -3.63
CA ARG A 544 7.02 -38.02 -2.56
C ARG A 544 7.54 -38.24 -1.11
N ARG A 545 8.59 -39.03 -0.90
CA ARG A 545 9.16 -39.31 0.43
C ARG A 545 9.92 -38.12 1.03
N THR A 546 10.54 -37.26 0.22
CA THR A 546 11.30 -36.11 0.72
C THR A 546 10.39 -34.94 1.07
N VAL A 547 9.25 -34.75 0.39
CA VAL A 547 8.25 -33.76 0.80
C VAL A 547 7.71 -34.06 2.19
N GLN A 548 7.40 -35.33 2.51
CA GLN A 548 6.99 -35.73 3.86
C GLN A 548 8.08 -35.51 4.92
N GLN A 549 9.35 -35.76 4.58
CA GLN A 549 10.47 -35.52 5.50
C GLN A 549 10.68 -34.01 5.73
N LEU A 550 10.60 -33.20 4.67
CA LEU A 550 10.68 -31.75 4.75
C LEU A 550 9.52 -31.18 5.59
N LEU A 551 8.30 -31.70 5.36
CA LEU A 551 7.14 -31.41 6.19
C LEU A 551 7.39 -31.84 7.64
N ALA A 552 7.99 -33.00 7.91
CA ALA A 552 8.30 -33.44 9.26
C ALA A 552 9.31 -32.52 9.97
N ASP A 553 10.33 -32.03 9.24
CA ASP A 553 11.32 -31.10 9.78
C ASP A 553 10.74 -29.70 10.00
N MET A 554 9.80 -29.27 9.15
CA MET A 554 8.99 -28.07 9.37
C MET A 554 7.99 -28.24 10.52
N GLN A 555 7.34 -29.41 10.63
CA GLN A 555 6.41 -29.79 11.70
C GLN A 555 7.10 -29.88 13.06
N GLN A 556 8.39 -30.22 13.10
CA GLN A 556 9.19 -30.10 14.32
C GLN A 556 9.37 -28.64 14.78
N GLY A 557 8.85 -27.66 14.02
CA GLY A 557 8.85 -26.25 14.38
C GLY A 557 10.24 -25.61 14.34
N ARG A 558 11.28 -26.34 13.93
CA ARG A 558 12.67 -25.88 14.04
C ARG A 558 12.92 -24.62 13.22
N LEU A 559 12.46 -24.58 11.97
CA LEU A 559 12.64 -23.42 11.11
C LEU A 559 11.90 -22.19 11.66
N ALA A 560 10.60 -22.32 11.94
CA ALA A 560 9.79 -21.20 12.46
C ALA A 560 10.36 -20.67 13.79
N GLN A 561 10.78 -21.57 14.70
CA GLN A 561 11.42 -21.20 15.96
C GLN A 561 12.77 -20.51 15.74
N GLN A 562 13.59 -21.00 14.82
CA GLN A 562 14.87 -20.36 14.49
C GLN A 562 14.68 -18.97 13.90
N LEU A 563 13.76 -18.81 12.94
CA LEU A 563 13.41 -17.51 12.35
C LEU A 563 12.89 -16.55 13.43
N ARG A 564 12.01 -17.00 14.34
CA ARG A 564 11.58 -16.18 15.47
C ARG A 564 12.72 -15.80 16.39
N SER A 565 13.61 -16.74 16.72
CA SER A 565 14.76 -16.47 17.59
C SER A 565 15.70 -15.43 16.98
N LEU A 566 15.96 -15.53 15.67
CA LEU A 566 16.72 -14.57 14.88
C LEU A 566 16.04 -13.20 14.93
N VAL A 567 14.75 -13.13 14.57
CA VAL A 567 14.02 -11.86 14.55
C VAL A 567 13.96 -11.23 15.94
N GLN A 568 13.69 -12.00 16.98
CA GLN A 568 13.68 -11.52 18.36
C GLN A 568 15.05 -10.98 18.77
N ALA A 569 16.14 -11.64 18.36
CA ALA A 569 17.49 -11.14 18.58
C ALA A 569 17.73 -9.81 17.85
N VAL A 570 17.35 -9.70 16.58
CA VAL A 570 17.47 -8.45 15.80
C VAL A 570 16.65 -7.32 16.44
N MET A 571 15.38 -7.57 16.75
CA MET A 571 14.46 -6.60 17.36
C MET A 571 14.91 -6.15 18.75
N ALA A 572 15.52 -7.05 19.53
CA ALA A 572 16.04 -6.70 20.84
C ALA A 572 17.26 -5.77 20.76
N ARG A 573 18.01 -5.83 19.64
CA ARG A 573 19.19 -4.99 19.34
C ARG A 573 18.85 -3.70 18.61
N LEU A 574 17.76 -3.70 17.84
CA LEU A 574 17.26 -2.58 17.05
C LEU A 574 15.90 -2.11 17.58
N PRO A 575 15.88 -1.46 18.76
CA PRO A 575 14.63 -1.07 19.35
C PRO A 575 13.92 -0.01 18.51
N LEU A 576 12.64 -0.25 18.23
CA LEU A 576 11.77 0.74 17.61
C LEU A 576 11.41 1.81 18.64
N ASN A 577 11.74 3.07 18.35
CA ASN A 577 11.40 4.21 19.19
C ASN A 577 9.98 4.75 18.92
N THR A 578 9.35 4.35 17.81
CA THR A 578 8.02 4.77 17.38
C THR A 578 6.97 3.70 17.67
N ALA A 579 7.34 2.41 17.67
CA ALA A 579 6.40 1.31 17.85
C ALA A 579 6.67 0.45 19.11
N CYS A 580 5.67 -0.35 19.49
CA CYS A 580 5.84 -1.41 20.49
C CYS A 580 6.91 -2.40 20.02
N ASN A 581 7.89 -2.74 20.86
CA ASN A 581 9.04 -3.59 20.53
C ASN A 581 8.74 -5.08 20.55
N ASN A 582 7.63 -5.51 21.15
CA ASN A 582 7.19 -6.90 21.06
C ASN A 582 6.82 -7.24 19.60
N PRO A 583 7.53 -8.16 18.91
CA PRO A 583 7.21 -8.52 17.54
C PRO A 583 5.86 -9.24 17.39
N GLY A 584 5.37 -9.90 18.44
CA GLY A 584 4.04 -10.51 18.49
C GLY A 584 2.90 -9.53 18.80
N CYS A 585 3.19 -8.24 18.95
CA CYS A 585 2.18 -7.25 19.27
C CYS A 585 1.22 -7.04 18.09
N VAL A 586 0.05 -7.67 18.18
CA VAL A 586 -1.07 -7.46 17.25
C VAL A 586 -1.93 -6.26 17.61
N SER A 587 -1.66 -5.51 18.69
CA SER A 587 -2.52 -4.40 19.10
C SER A 587 -2.57 -3.30 18.04
N LEU A 588 -3.78 -3.06 17.49
CA LEU A 588 -4.12 -1.96 16.59
C LEU A 588 -4.75 -0.75 17.32
N ALA A 589 -4.97 -0.85 18.64
CA ALA A 589 -5.68 0.16 19.41
C ALA A 589 -5.10 1.58 19.22
N GLN A 590 -5.94 2.43 18.63
CA GLN A 590 -5.95 3.88 18.30
C GLN A 590 -4.65 4.70 18.14
N ARG A 591 -3.50 4.36 18.74
CA ARG A 591 -2.38 5.32 18.86
C ARG A 591 -0.98 4.67 18.93
N SER A 592 -0.82 3.38 18.65
CA SER A 592 0.36 2.56 19.01
C SER A 592 1.71 2.85 18.32
N GLU A 593 1.80 3.76 17.35
CA GLU A 593 3.00 3.85 16.48
C GLU A 593 3.56 5.25 16.22
N LEU A 594 2.77 6.32 16.37
CA LEU A 594 3.27 7.69 16.19
C LEU A 594 3.06 8.60 17.40
N VAL A 595 2.05 8.33 18.25
CA VAL A 595 1.67 9.24 19.34
C VAL A 595 1.81 8.60 20.74
N LEU A 596 1.59 7.28 20.93
CA LEU A 596 1.44 6.73 22.30
C LEU A 596 2.68 6.31 23.06
N VAL A 597 3.81 6.01 22.42
CA VAL A 597 4.94 5.56 23.26
C VAL A 597 5.57 6.68 24.08
N GLY A 598 5.08 7.92 23.96
CA GLY A 598 5.37 9.03 24.86
C GLY A 598 4.88 8.85 26.32
N GLY A 599 3.97 7.91 26.59
CA GLY A 599 3.56 7.58 27.96
C GLY A 599 4.73 7.04 28.78
N LYS A 600 5.07 7.68 29.92
CA LYS A 600 6.21 7.30 30.78
C LYS A 600 6.20 5.83 31.22
N GLY A 601 5.03 5.20 31.34
CA GLY A 601 4.88 3.79 31.75
C GLY A 601 5.18 2.75 30.67
N CYS A 602 5.34 3.19 29.41
CA CYS A 602 5.48 2.34 28.24
C CYS A 602 6.94 2.21 27.76
N VAL A 603 7.89 2.79 28.49
CA VAL A 603 9.31 2.77 28.15
C VAL A 603 10.03 1.83 29.12
N CYS A 604 10.98 1.03 28.62
CA CYS A 604 11.84 0.24 29.48
C CYS A 604 12.62 1.17 30.41
N GLY A 605 12.29 1.16 31.71
CA GLY A 605 12.87 2.08 32.70
C GLY A 605 14.40 2.01 32.82
N ARG A 606 15.02 0.91 32.33
CA ARG A 606 16.46 0.69 32.37
C ARG A 606 17.19 1.25 31.15
N CYS A 607 16.86 0.85 29.93
CA CYS A 607 17.55 1.34 28.73
C CYS A 607 16.95 2.63 28.17
N ARG A 608 15.68 2.93 28.49
CA ARG A 608 14.90 4.05 27.94
C ARG A 608 14.72 4.08 26.41
N VAL A 609 15.24 3.08 25.69
CA VAL A 609 15.14 2.99 24.23
C VAL A 609 13.94 2.14 23.80
N ALA A 610 13.80 0.94 24.39
CA ALA A 610 12.70 0.05 24.05
C ALA A 610 11.38 0.56 24.62
N ARG A 611 10.34 0.47 23.80
CA ARG A 611 9.01 1.00 24.00
C ARG A 611 7.97 -0.10 23.79
N TYR A 612 6.90 -0.12 24.57
CA TYR A 612 5.86 -1.15 24.58
C TYR A 612 4.49 -0.51 24.65
N CYS A 613 3.48 -1.06 23.98
CA CYS A 613 2.11 -0.50 24.08
C CYS A 613 1.46 -0.78 25.45
N CYS A 614 1.88 -1.84 26.15
CA CYS A 614 1.36 -2.23 27.44
C CYS A 614 2.38 -3.04 28.25
N LYS A 615 2.08 -3.27 29.54
CA LYS A 615 2.93 -4.07 30.42
C LYS A 615 3.05 -5.53 29.96
N ALA A 616 1.97 -6.12 29.42
CA ALA A 616 1.97 -7.49 28.93
C ALA A 616 3.01 -7.67 27.81
N CYS A 617 3.00 -6.79 26.79
CA CYS A 617 4.01 -6.81 25.73
C CYS A 617 5.44 -6.65 26.25
N GLN A 618 5.65 -5.85 27.31
CA GLN A 618 6.97 -5.74 27.93
C GLN A 618 7.40 -7.06 28.58
N VAL A 619 6.51 -7.69 29.34
CA VAL A 619 6.79 -8.95 30.05
C VAL A 619 7.07 -10.06 29.06
N GLU A 620 6.24 -10.18 28.03
CA GLU A 620 6.39 -11.15 26.96
C GLU A 620 7.75 -10.97 26.26
N HIS A 621 8.10 -9.75 25.85
CA HIS A 621 9.37 -9.50 25.14
C HIS A 621 10.62 -9.50 26.05
N TRP A 622 10.46 -9.48 27.37
CA TRP A 622 11.57 -9.32 28.32
C TRP A 622 12.69 -10.36 28.20
N PRO A 623 12.42 -11.67 28.00
CA PRO A 623 13.48 -12.68 27.88
C PRO A 623 14.54 -12.33 26.84
N TRP A 624 14.11 -11.79 25.70
CA TRP A 624 14.98 -11.39 24.59
C TRP A 624 15.58 -10.00 24.80
N HIS A 625 14.80 -9.06 25.35
CA HIS A 625 15.29 -7.70 25.60
C HIS A 625 16.30 -7.59 26.75
N LYS A 626 16.27 -8.50 27.73
CA LYS A 626 17.06 -8.41 28.97
C LYS A 626 18.57 -8.30 28.72
N ALA A 627 19.13 -9.07 27.78
CA ALA A 627 20.54 -9.02 27.44
C ALA A 627 20.97 -7.67 26.83
N PRO A 628 20.39 -7.20 25.71
CA PRO A 628 20.75 -5.90 25.12
C PRO A 628 20.41 -4.72 26.03
N CYS A 629 19.37 -4.83 26.87
CA CYS A 629 19.06 -3.83 27.89
C CYS A 629 20.17 -3.68 28.96
N LYS A 630 20.92 -4.75 29.25
CA LYS A 630 22.08 -4.67 30.16
C LYS A 630 23.28 -4.01 29.48
N GLU A 631 23.53 -4.32 28.22
CA GLU A 631 24.65 -3.81 27.43
C GLU A 631 24.54 -2.29 27.19
N THR A 632 23.35 -1.81 26.82
CA THR A 632 23.06 -0.38 26.62
C THR A 632 23.22 0.48 27.87
N ARG A 633 23.25 -0.14 29.06
CA ARG A 633 23.48 0.58 30.33
C ARG A 633 24.97 0.87 30.57
N LYS A 634 25.91 0.27 29.82
CA LYS A 634 27.35 0.49 30.04
C LYS A 634 27.62 1.99 29.84
N PRO A 635 27.81 2.76 30.92
CA PRO A 635 27.44 4.17 30.92
C PRO A 635 28.44 5.01 30.12
N ALA A 636 27.90 6.01 29.43
CA ALA A 636 28.64 7.11 28.80
C ALA A 636 29.52 7.92 29.79
N THR A 637 29.56 7.54 31.07
CA THR A 637 30.50 8.07 32.06
C THR A 637 31.96 7.81 31.69
N ALA A 638 32.27 6.81 30.86
CA ALA A 638 33.63 6.65 30.32
C ALA A 638 33.99 7.76 29.30
N ALA A 639 33.02 8.25 28.53
CA ALA A 639 33.21 9.36 27.58
C ALA A 639 33.25 10.74 28.28
N ALA A 640 32.58 10.88 29.42
CA ALA A 640 32.67 12.11 30.23
C ALA A 640 33.97 12.19 31.06
N ALA A 641 34.62 11.05 31.34
CA ALA A 641 35.89 11.01 32.09
C ALA A 641 37.14 11.26 31.22
N SER A 642 37.04 11.14 29.89
CA SER A 642 38.15 11.39 28.96
C SER A 642 38.20 12.82 28.40
N VAL A 643 37.37 13.73 28.93
CA VAL A 643 37.32 15.17 28.56
C VAL A 643 37.78 16.06 29.73
N LYS A 644 38.35 15.47 30.78
CA LYS A 644 39.12 16.16 31.82
C LYS A 644 40.58 15.81 31.65
#